data_AF-A0A3M7R7P8-F1
#
_entry.id   AF-A0A3M7R7P8-F1
#
_cell.length_a   1.000
_cell.length_b   1.000
_cell.length_c   1.000
_cell.angle_alpha   90.00
_cell.angle_beta   90.00
_cell.angle_gamma   90.00
#
_symmetry.space_group_name_H-M   'P 1'
#
loop_
_entity.id
_entity.type
_entity.pdbx_description
1 polymer ?
#
loop_
_entity_poly.entity_id
_entity_poly.type
_entity_poly.pdbx_seq_one_letter_code
_entity_poly.pdbx_strand_id
1 'polypeptide(L)'
;KQDYFMEKRGVVISVHNSSHTPLVKNEGIKVPVGFLADISVDRTFYVRLPSPFSDCRKDTTTKLSTDSNYYNKTVDAADYSKSLCDDICLQNEFIVPQCNCNDPELEVTDSTKSLCKSLSELNCAEEVRSTFDSSDLSERCNPFCPTECDTEEFGTKMFFADYPTKYYYDIVSTQPNLIEKFSSNGNVSYSLFKESVVMVNVFYNDLSYTLIEETQAITIEDVFGVIVIFMSMKTYFSFPFSTSVSIYETNLDDFPAITFCNLNSFNTSDENIANVLNKTISENNLTLEINPSEESPAINEVQRSYKLLAANILNDLFLRIRTGRATETSKFEDLVFSCYFNGQKCDSRDFQKFYVFGYNQCFTFNKKNNSPIIIKKTSKTGPESGLMLEIFTGHPGQQDLFVEKRGLYLAVHNNSANPAVSFEGIKLPVGTSAEIGIKRTFYRKLSEPFSKCRKDTLTVFSDDPEIYNRTVKSGVYTRKICFEICLLFKYIIPKCNCSDPRIQIRDLNLKFCTTFKEIDCIENVRKQFDSEDLSLTCDKECPVSCDTMEYTYQQSYSDYPTQYYYEVIKKQDNLKNKFKNSTFDSFKQSTLMVNVFYQELSSTFVEETRLIRPFDLVASVGGLLGLFLGCSVLTFMEPISFFIELGYKLISVKNQINASQAKF
;
A
#
# COMPACT_ATOMS: atom_id res chain seq x y z
N LYS A 1 -20.71 27.54 -15.99
CA LYS A 1 -20.52 27.73 -17.46
C LYS A 1 -19.91 26.48 -18.10
N GLN A 2 -18.89 25.85 -17.51
CA GLN A 2 -18.32 24.60 -18.02
C GLN A 2 -19.27 23.40 -17.95
N ASP A 3 -20.16 23.35 -16.94
CA ASP A 3 -21.14 22.25 -16.79
C ASP A 3 -22.12 22.07 -17.94
N TYR A 4 -22.33 23.09 -18.77
CA TYR A 4 -23.16 22.95 -19.97
C TYR A 4 -22.59 21.94 -20.98
N PHE A 5 -21.31 21.60 -20.86
CA PHE A 5 -20.57 20.76 -21.80
C PHE A 5 -19.84 19.58 -21.12
N MET A 6 -19.99 19.39 -19.81
CA MET A 6 -19.24 18.38 -19.05
C MET A 6 -20.16 17.57 -18.15
N GLU A 7 -20.16 16.25 -18.31
CA GLU A 7 -20.96 15.31 -17.50
C GLU A 7 -20.32 14.97 -16.15
N LYS A 8 -19.01 15.21 -16.01
CA LYS A 8 -18.20 14.78 -14.87
C LYS A 8 -17.27 15.92 -14.45
N ARG A 9 -17.10 16.09 -13.13
CA ARG A 9 -16.14 17.03 -12.52
C ARG A 9 -15.10 16.26 -11.72
N GLY A 10 -13.84 16.64 -11.89
CA GLY A 10 -12.73 15.95 -11.23
C GLY A 10 -11.40 16.25 -11.89
N VAL A 11 -10.37 15.54 -11.44
CA VAL A 11 -9.04 15.53 -12.04
C VAL A 11 -8.72 14.12 -12.52
N VAL A 12 -7.88 14.01 -13.57
CA VAL A 12 -7.38 12.74 -14.07
C VAL A 12 -5.89 12.68 -13.80
N ILE A 13 -5.42 11.59 -13.20
CA ILE A 13 -4.05 11.43 -12.73
C ILE A 13 -3.48 10.16 -13.31
N SER A 14 -2.38 10.24 -14.04
CA SER A 14 -1.64 9.07 -14.52
C SER A 14 -0.38 8.90 -13.69
N VAL A 15 -0.11 7.68 -13.23
CA VAL A 15 1.16 7.30 -12.58
C VAL A 15 1.94 6.49 -13.59
N HIS A 16 3.07 7.02 -14.04
CA HIS A 16 3.88 6.44 -15.12
C HIS A 16 5.37 6.62 -14.82
N ASN A 17 6.22 5.91 -15.56
CA ASN A 17 7.67 6.07 -15.49
C ASN A 17 8.05 7.48 -15.98
N SER A 18 8.99 8.14 -15.30
CA SER A 18 9.49 9.48 -15.63
C SER A 18 10.03 9.63 -17.07
N SER A 19 10.42 8.53 -17.72
CA SER A 19 10.92 8.53 -19.10
C SER A 19 9.79 8.46 -20.14
N HIS A 20 8.60 7.96 -19.78
CA HIS A 20 7.50 7.76 -20.73
C HIS A 20 6.51 8.95 -20.74
N THR A 21 5.89 9.20 -21.90
CA THR A 21 4.79 10.16 -22.03
C THR A 21 3.52 9.59 -21.36
N PRO A 22 2.82 10.36 -20.49
CA PRO A 22 1.64 9.87 -19.80
C PRO A 22 0.42 9.74 -20.72
N LEU A 23 -0.13 8.53 -20.84
CA LEU A 23 -1.39 8.28 -21.54
C LEU A 23 -2.60 8.53 -20.63
N VAL A 24 -2.84 9.80 -20.27
CA VAL A 24 -3.83 10.22 -19.24
C VAL A 24 -5.26 9.81 -19.58
N LYS A 25 -5.63 9.65 -20.86
CA LYS A 25 -7.00 9.25 -21.23
C LYS A 25 -7.26 7.76 -21.01
N ASN A 26 -6.27 6.92 -21.31
CA ASN A 26 -6.39 5.46 -21.27
C ASN A 26 -6.04 4.92 -19.88
N GLU A 27 -5.00 5.48 -19.25
CA GLU A 27 -4.42 4.99 -17.99
C GLU A 27 -4.68 5.92 -16.81
N GLY A 28 -5.51 6.95 -17.02
CA GLY A 28 -5.77 7.99 -16.03
C GLY A 28 -6.78 7.61 -14.95
N ILE A 29 -6.35 7.78 -13.72
CA ILE A 29 -7.16 7.68 -12.51
C ILE A 29 -8.07 8.91 -12.39
N LYS A 30 -9.38 8.69 -12.42
CA LYS A 30 -10.39 9.76 -12.28
C LYS A 30 -10.70 10.00 -10.80
N VAL A 31 -10.35 11.18 -10.30
CA VAL A 31 -10.58 11.59 -8.92
C VAL A 31 -11.69 12.66 -8.86
N PRO A 32 -12.79 12.42 -8.10
CA PRO A 32 -13.86 13.38 -7.98
C PRO A 32 -13.48 14.59 -7.12
N VAL A 33 -14.11 15.73 -7.39
CA VAL A 33 -14.10 16.93 -6.53
C VAL A 33 -14.85 16.68 -5.22
N GLY A 34 -14.54 17.46 -4.18
CA GLY A 34 -15.15 17.35 -2.85
C GLY A 34 -14.56 16.24 -1.98
N PHE A 35 -13.41 15.69 -2.39
CA PHE A 35 -12.70 14.64 -1.66
C PHE A 35 -11.21 14.92 -1.60
N LEU A 36 -10.59 14.34 -0.58
CA LEU A 36 -9.17 14.07 -0.53
C LEU A 36 -8.97 12.64 -1.03
N ALA A 37 -8.10 12.47 -2.01
CA ALA A 37 -7.71 11.17 -2.55
C ALA A 37 -6.26 10.85 -2.16
N ASP A 38 -6.09 9.75 -1.45
CA ASP A 38 -4.79 9.16 -1.15
C ASP A 38 -4.55 8.01 -2.12
N ILE A 39 -3.57 8.15 -3.01
CA ILE A 39 -3.20 7.18 -4.03
C ILE A 39 -1.88 6.52 -3.61
N SER A 40 -1.95 5.28 -3.16
CA SER A 40 -0.77 4.49 -2.85
C SER A 40 -0.30 3.73 -4.08
N VAL A 41 1.00 3.75 -4.33
CA VAL A 41 1.63 3.16 -5.51
C VAL A 41 2.52 1.98 -5.10
N ASP A 42 2.36 0.86 -5.79
CA ASP A 42 3.20 -0.33 -5.73
C ASP A 42 3.92 -0.48 -7.08
N ARG A 43 5.24 -0.70 -7.07
CA ARG A 43 6.04 -0.80 -8.29
C ARG A 43 6.41 -2.25 -8.62
N THR A 44 6.21 -2.63 -9.89
CA THR A 44 6.58 -3.95 -10.41
C THR A 44 7.41 -3.81 -11.68
N PHE A 45 8.56 -4.49 -11.72
CA PHE A 45 9.38 -4.64 -12.91
C PHE A 45 9.18 -6.03 -13.51
N TYR A 46 8.95 -6.09 -14.81
CA TYR A 46 8.94 -7.32 -15.58
C TYR A 46 10.16 -7.35 -16.48
N VAL A 47 10.87 -8.47 -16.48
CA VAL A 47 11.99 -8.76 -17.38
C VAL A 47 11.64 -10.05 -18.10
N ARG A 48 11.15 -9.93 -19.33
CA ARG A 48 10.72 -11.06 -20.17
C ARG A 48 11.83 -11.51 -21.09
N LEU A 49 11.82 -12.80 -21.45
CA LEU A 49 12.77 -13.32 -22.41
C LEU A 49 12.30 -12.99 -23.83
N PRO A 50 13.16 -12.44 -24.70
CA PRO A 50 12.79 -12.21 -26.09
C PRO A 50 12.54 -13.53 -26.83
N SER A 51 11.99 -13.43 -28.04
CA SER A 51 11.76 -14.57 -28.94
C SER A 51 13.00 -15.48 -29.02
N PRO A 52 12.85 -16.82 -28.93
CA PRO A 52 11.62 -17.61 -29.11
C PRO A 52 10.80 -17.88 -27.82
N PHE A 53 11.19 -17.32 -26.67
CA PHE A 53 10.55 -17.67 -25.38
C PHE A 53 9.28 -16.86 -25.11
N SER A 54 9.30 -15.57 -25.45
CA SER A 54 8.16 -14.66 -25.36
C SER A 54 8.13 -13.73 -26.58
N ASP A 55 6.96 -13.20 -26.90
CA ASP A 55 6.73 -12.29 -28.02
C ASP A 55 7.01 -10.83 -27.61
N CYS A 56 8.22 -10.59 -27.07
CA CYS A 56 8.69 -9.26 -26.67
C CYS A 56 9.96 -8.83 -27.41
N ARG A 57 10.17 -7.52 -27.53
CA ARG A 57 11.35 -6.89 -28.13
C ARG A 57 12.21 -6.23 -27.06
N LYS A 58 13.50 -6.57 -27.03
CA LYS A 58 14.45 -6.12 -26.00
C LYS A 58 15.02 -4.72 -26.26
N ASP A 59 15.22 -4.37 -27.53
CA ASP A 59 15.65 -3.03 -27.94
C ASP A 59 14.53 -2.35 -28.70
N THR A 60 13.81 -1.47 -27.99
CA THR A 60 12.73 -0.67 -28.56
C THR A 60 13.18 0.68 -29.10
N THR A 61 14.49 0.98 -29.06
CA THR A 61 15.06 2.25 -29.51
C THR A 61 15.61 2.19 -30.93
N THR A 62 15.94 0.99 -31.41
CA THR A 62 16.46 0.78 -32.76
C THR A 62 15.35 0.45 -33.76
N LYS A 63 15.45 1.08 -34.93
CA LYS A 63 14.57 0.83 -36.08
C LYS A 63 15.19 -0.19 -37.02
N LEU A 64 14.45 -1.22 -37.39
CA LEU A 64 14.79 -2.18 -38.42
C LEU A 64 14.07 -1.82 -39.73
N SER A 65 14.66 -2.19 -40.86
CA SER A 65 14.05 -1.98 -42.19
C SER A 65 12.74 -2.75 -42.39
N THR A 66 12.48 -3.76 -41.54
CA THR A 66 11.27 -4.57 -41.51
C THR A 66 10.21 -4.04 -40.54
N ASP A 67 10.52 -3.01 -39.75
CA ASP A 67 9.59 -2.47 -38.76
C ASP A 67 8.46 -1.67 -39.43
N SER A 68 7.28 -1.75 -38.83
CA SER A 68 6.12 -1.00 -39.30
C SER A 68 6.39 0.51 -39.26
N ASN A 69 5.74 1.26 -40.14
CA ASN A 69 5.79 2.74 -40.09
C ASN A 69 5.22 3.26 -38.75
N TYR A 70 4.34 2.49 -38.10
CA TYR A 70 3.71 2.81 -36.81
C TYR A 70 4.72 2.74 -35.66
N TYR A 71 5.46 1.62 -35.58
CA TYR A 71 6.55 1.42 -34.65
C TYR A 71 7.65 2.49 -34.84
N ASN A 72 8.03 2.76 -36.09
CA ASN A 72 9.06 3.77 -36.36
C ASN A 72 8.62 5.18 -35.96
N LYS A 73 7.33 5.52 -36.12
CA LYS A 73 6.75 6.81 -35.68
C LYS A 73 6.67 6.92 -34.15
N THR A 74 6.37 5.84 -33.42
CA THR A 74 6.44 5.85 -31.95
C THR A 74 7.86 6.11 -31.45
N VAL A 75 8.85 5.45 -32.05
CA VAL A 75 10.26 5.61 -31.66
C VAL A 75 10.77 7.05 -31.92
N ASP A 76 10.24 7.74 -32.95
CA ASP A 76 10.55 9.15 -33.23
C ASP A 76 9.86 10.15 -32.30
N ALA A 77 8.75 9.77 -31.67
CA ALA A 77 7.89 10.65 -30.88
C ALA A 77 8.30 10.77 -29.39
N ALA A 78 9.42 10.15 -29.00
CA ALA A 78 9.96 9.97 -27.64
C ALA A 78 9.37 8.74 -26.92
N ASP A 79 10.28 7.77 -26.67
CA ASP A 79 10.15 6.46 -26.03
C ASP A 79 8.92 5.62 -26.43
N TYR A 80 9.19 4.46 -27.05
CA TYR A 80 8.17 3.50 -27.45
C TYR A 80 7.29 3.11 -26.26
N SER A 81 5.98 2.99 -26.47
CA SER A 81 5.11 2.24 -25.57
C SER A 81 4.12 1.47 -26.43
N LYS A 82 3.73 0.27 -25.98
CA LYS A 82 2.79 -0.54 -26.75
C LYS A 82 1.45 0.19 -26.97
N SER A 83 0.90 0.81 -25.92
CA SER A 83 -0.36 1.55 -26.03
C SER A 83 -0.27 2.72 -27.01
N LEU A 84 0.85 3.44 -27.06
CA LEU A 84 1.03 4.52 -28.05
C LEU A 84 1.13 3.96 -29.47
N CYS A 85 1.81 2.82 -29.66
CA CYS A 85 1.87 2.18 -30.96
C CYS A 85 0.50 1.69 -31.44
N ASP A 86 -0.28 1.11 -30.54
CA ASP A 86 -1.65 0.67 -30.82
C ASP A 86 -2.54 1.87 -31.18
N ASP A 87 -2.40 3.03 -30.51
CA ASP A 87 -3.10 4.27 -30.86
C ASP A 87 -2.69 4.79 -32.26
N ILE A 88 -1.40 4.75 -32.60
CA ILE A 88 -0.90 5.12 -33.94
C ILE A 88 -1.46 4.18 -35.02
N CYS A 89 -1.53 2.89 -34.71
CA CYS A 89 -2.09 1.89 -35.60
C CYS A 89 -3.58 2.15 -35.82
N LEU A 90 -4.36 2.32 -34.73
CA LEU A 90 -5.78 2.67 -34.76
C LEU A 90 -6.05 3.91 -35.62
N GLN A 91 -5.30 4.99 -35.38
CA GLN A 91 -5.43 6.23 -36.13
C GLN A 91 -5.20 6.04 -37.64
N ASN A 92 -4.10 5.39 -38.03
CA ASN A 92 -3.67 5.34 -39.42
C ASN A 92 -4.31 4.21 -40.24
N GLU A 93 -4.58 3.05 -39.64
CA GLU A 93 -5.13 1.88 -40.34
C GLU A 93 -6.66 1.88 -40.37
N PHE A 94 -7.31 2.49 -39.38
CA PHE A 94 -8.76 2.39 -39.25
C PHE A 94 -9.46 3.74 -39.32
N ILE A 95 -9.02 4.74 -38.57
CA ILE A 95 -9.71 6.04 -38.49
C ILE A 95 -9.46 6.88 -39.75
N VAL A 96 -8.21 7.15 -40.12
CA VAL A 96 -7.88 7.98 -41.28
C VAL A 96 -8.46 7.42 -42.59
N PRO A 97 -8.42 6.10 -42.88
CA PRO A 97 -8.99 5.57 -44.11
C PRO A 97 -10.51 5.67 -44.19
N GLN A 98 -11.22 5.57 -43.05
CA GLN A 98 -12.69 5.58 -43.01
C GLN A 98 -13.27 6.99 -42.83
N CYS A 99 -12.68 7.78 -41.95
CA CYS A 99 -13.17 9.09 -41.54
C CYS A 99 -12.43 10.26 -42.21
N ASN A 100 -11.31 9.99 -42.90
CA ASN A 100 -10.51 10.97 -43.66
C ASN A 100 -10.00 12.16 -42.81
N CYS A 101 -9.87 11.98 -41.51
CA CYS A 101 -9.40 12.96 -40.55
C CYS A 101 -8.67 12.25 -39.39
N ASN A 102 -7.88 13.01 -38.63
CA ASN A 102 -7.22 12.53 -37.42
C ASN A 102 -8.16 12.69 -36.22
N ASP A 103 -8.45 11.61 -35.48
CA ASP A 103 -9.20 11.69 -34.24
C ASP A 103 -8.41 12.54 -33.22
N PRO A 104 -8.98 13.64 -32.70
CA PRO A 104 -8.36 14.45 -31.65
C PRO A 104 -8.24 13.72 -30.31
N GLU A 105 -8.86 12.56 -30.15
CA GLU A 105 -8.74 11.76 -28.94
C GLU A 105 -7.39 11.06 -28.81
N LEU A 106 -6.72 10.75 -29.92
CA LEU A 106 -5.43 10.05 -29.98
C LEU A 106 -4.26 11.05 -30.07
N GLU A 107 -3.16 10.76 -29.39
CA GLU A 107 -2.03 11.71 -29.24
C GLU A 107 -1.22 11.93 -30.53
N VAL A 108 -1.41 11.09 -31.55
CA VAL A 108 -0.61 11.10 -32.78
C VAL A 108 -1.45 11.39 -34.02
N THR A 109 -0.92 12.25 -34.88
CA THR A 109 -1.58 12.71 -36.10
C THR A 109 -0.83 12.21 -37.34
N ASP A 110 -1.57 11.76 -38.34
CA ASP A 110 -1.04 11.73 -39.70
C ASP A 110 -0.80 13.18 -40.15
N SER A 111 0.45 13.54 -40.42
CA SER A 111 0.84 14.90 -40.82
C SER A 111 0.19 15.36 -42.13
N THR A 112 -0.43 14.45 -42.89
CA THR A 112 -1.13 14.73 -44.14
C THR A 112 -2.63 15.02 -43.99
N LYS A 113 -3.21 14.81 -42.80
CA LYS A 113 -4.66 14.96 -42.55
C LYS A 113 -4.96 16.00 -41.48
N SER A 114 -6.11 16.67 -41.61
CA SER A 114 -6.60 17.58 -40.57
C SER A 114 -7.26 16.81 -39.43
N LEU A 115 -7.31 17.42 -38.24
CA LEU A 115 -8.13 16.91 -37.13
C LEU A 115 -9.61 16.84 -37.52
N CYS A 116 -10.31 15.81 -37.03
CA CYS A 116 -11.76 15.70 -37.11
C CYS A 116 -12.40 16.88 -36.35
N LYS A 117 -13.31 17.63 -37.00
CA LYS A 117 -13.90 18.85 -36.44
C LYS A 117 -15.42 18.87 -36.48
N SER A 118 -16.00 18.28 -37.53
CA SER A 118 -17.45 18.20 -37.68
C SER A 118 -18.04 17.07 -36.83
N LEU A 119 -19.30 17.20 -36.42
CA LEU A 119 -19.98 16.17 -35.65
C LEU A 119 -20.02 14.82 -36.40
N SER A 120 -20.15 14.85 -37.73
CA SER A 120 -20.11 13.64 -38.56
C SER A 120 -18.74 12.95 -38.55
N GLU A 121 -17.65 13.72 -38.58
CA GLU A 121 -16.28 13.19 -38.52
C GLU A 121 -15.98 12.60 -37.14
N LEU A 122 -16.41 13.27 -36.07
CA LEU A 122 -16.25 12.80 -34.69
C LEU A 122 -17.05 11.52 -34.43
N ASN A 123 -18.30 11.46 -34.88
CA ASN A 123 -19.13 10.25 -34.77
C ASN A 123 -18.52 9.08 -35.55
N CYS A 124 -17.94 9.34 -36.73
CA CYS A 124 -17.24 8.31 -37.49
C CYS A 124 -16.05 7.75 -36.70
N ALA A 125 -15.22 8.64 -36.14
CA ALA A 125 -14.05 8.22 -35.36
C ALA A 125 -14.46 7.41 -34.11
N GLU A 126 -15.52 7.82 -33.40
CA GLU A 126 -16.07 7.10 -32.26
C GLU A 126 -16.63 5.72 -32.65
N GLU A 127 -17.34 5.60 -33.78
CA GLU A 127 -17.85 4.32 -34.28
C GLU A 127 -16.71 3.36 -34.65
N VAL A 128 -15.66 3.87 -35.30
CA VAL A 128 -14.47 3.08 -35.63
C VAL A 128 -13.75 2.61 -34.37
N ARG A 129 -13.57 3.47 -33.36
CA ARG A 129 -12.99 3.08 -32.06
C ARG A 129 -13.81 2.01 -31.36
N SER A 130 -15.12 2.22 -31.24
CA SER A 130 -16.01 1.24 -30.62
C SER A 130 -15.97 -0.11 -31.34
N THR A 131 -15.86 -0.10 -32.67
CA THR A 131 -15.71 -1.33 -33.47
C THR A 131 -14.35 -1.97 -33.25
N PHE A 132 -13.27 -1.19 -33.18
CA PHE A 132 -11.92 -1.68 -32.90
C PHE A 132 -11.83 -2.37 -31.52
N ASP A 133 -12.45 -1.78 -30.49
CA ASP A 133 -12.45 -2.32 -29.13
C ASP A 133 -13.34 -3.57 -28.98
N SER A 134 -14.42 -3.68 -29.77
CA SER A 134 -15.42 -4.76 -29.67
C SER A 134 -15.18 -5.93 -30.61
N SER A 135 -14.10 -5.92 -31.39
CA SER A 135 -13.77 -6.96 -32.38
C SER A 135 -12.29 -7.33 -32.36
N ASP A 136 -11.94 -8.41 -33.06
CA ASP A 136 -10.55 -8.87 -33.24
C ASP A 136 -9.70 -7.90 -34.10
N LEU A 137 -10.21 -6.71 -34.45
CA LEU A 137 -9.47 -5.70 -35.19
C LEU A 137 -8.26 -5.20 -34.40
N SER A 138 -8.34 -5.18 -33.06
CA SER A 138 -7.22 -4.86 -32.18
C SER A 138 -6.04 -5.83 -32.33
N GLU A 139 -6.31 -7.12 -32.59
CA GLU A 139 -5.27 -8.11 -32.85
C GLU A 139 -4.49 -7.84 -34.14
N ARG A 140 -5.03 -7.04 -35.07
CA ARG A 140 -4.32 -6.67 -36.30
C ARG A 140 -3.18 -5.69 -36.05
N CYS A 141 -3.17 -4.97 -34.93
CA CYS A 141 -2.09 -4.07 -34.55
C CYS A 141 -0.95 -4.80 -33.81
N ASN A 142 -1.25 -5.90 -33.09
CA ASN A 142 -0.26 -6.68 -32.32
C ASN A 142 1.02 -7.07 -33.11
N PRO A 143 0.96 -7.54 -34.37
CA PRO A 143 2.15 -7.87 -35.16
C PRO A 143 3.05 -6.67 -35.45
N PHE A 144 2.50 -5.45 -35.43
CA PHE A 144 3.19 -4.21 -35.74
C PHE A 144 3.67 -3.45 -34.50
N CYS A 145 3.11 -3.77 -33.34
CA CYS A 145 3.35 -3.15 -32.05
C CYS A 145 3.82 -4.20 -31.01
N PRO A 146 5.12 -4.58 -31.03
CA PRO A 146 5.65 -5.58 -30.12
C PRO A 146 5.56 -5.14 -28.65
N THR A 147 5.40 -6.09 -27.72
CA THR A 147 5.55 -5.78 -26.30
C THR A 147 7.02 -5.53 -25.96
N GLU A 148 7.29 -4.62 -25.03
CA GLU A 148 8.62 -4.45 -24.47
C GLU A 148 8.97 -5.65 -23.59
N CYS A 149 10.23 -6.10 -23.65
CA CYS A 149 10.68 -7.17 -22.75
C CYS A 149 10.86 -6.66 -21.32
N ASP A 150 11.35 -5.43 -21.16
CA ASP A 150 11.59 -4.82 -19.87
C ASP A 150 10.51 -3.76 -19.65
N THR A 151 9.56 -4.02 -18.75
CA THR A 151 8.45 -3.09 -18.45
C THR A 151 8.37 -2.76 -16.97
N GLU A 152 8.07 -1.50 -16.67
CA GLU A 152 7.80 -1.03 -15.30
C GLU A 152 6.32 -0.65 -15.19
N GLU A 153 5.60 -1.33 -14.29
CA GLU A 153 4.19 -1.08 -14.03
C GLU A 153 3.98 -0.53 -12.61
N PHE A 154 3.02 0.39 -12.48
CA PHE A 154 2.62 0.99 -11.22
C PHE A 154 1.20 0.53 -10.84
N GLY A 155 1.11 -0.40 -9.89
CA GLY A 155 -0.16 -0.74 -9.27
C GLY A 155 -0.62 0.39 -8.35
N THR A 156 -1.89 0.81 -8.46
CA THR A 156 -2.42 1.90 -7.63
C THR A 156 -3.61 1.44 -6.78
N LYS A 157 -3.67 1.91 -5.52
CA LYS A 157 -4.83 1.77 -4.63
C LYS A 157 -5.24 3.15 -4.15
N MET A 158 -6.53 3.40 -4.02
CA MET A 158 -7.07 4.74 -3.75
C MET A 158 -7.99 4.76 -2.54
N PHE A 159 -7.89 5.81 -1.74
CA PHE A 159 -8.71 6.01 -0.56
C PHE A 159 -9.24 7.44 -0.52
N PHE A 160 -10.46 7.64 0.01
CA PHE A 160 -11.12 8.93 0.00
C PHE A 160 -11.46 9.42 1.40
N ALA A 161 -11.25 10.70 1.66
CA ALA A 161 -11.80 11.39 2.82
C ALA A 161 -12.63 12.59 2.35
N ASP A 162 -13.62 13.00 3.14
CA ASP A 162 -14.40 14.19 2.82
C ASP A 162 -13.54 15.45 2.98
N TYR A 163 -13.52 16.29 1.95
CA TYR A 163 -12.70 17.50 1.89
C TYR A 163 -13.37 18.55 1.00
N PRO A 164 -13.34 19.85 1.36
CA PRO A 164 -12.77 20.43 2.55
C PRO A 164 -13.78 20.46 3.71
N THR A 165 -13.29 20.56 4.94
CA THR A 165 -14.15 20.95 6.07
C THR A 165 -14.70 22.36 5.90
N LYS A 166 -15.83 22.64 6.53
CA LYS A 166 -16.40 24.00 6.57
C LYS A 166 -15.41 25.00 7.19
N TYR A 167 -14.74 24.60 8.26
CA TYR A 167 -13.75 25.44 8.92
C TYR A 167 -12.56 25.78 8.02
N TYR A 168 -12.02 24.80 7.27
CA TYR A 168 -10.96 25.06 6.31
C TYR A 168 -11.42 26.03 5.22
N TYR A 169 -12.64 25.86 4.71
CA TYR A 169 -13.23 26.82 3.78
C TYR A 169 -13.36 28.22 4.39
N ASP A 170 -13.80 28.35 5.66
CA ASP A 170 -13.93 29.65 6.31
C ASP A 170 -12.57 30.38 6.35
N ILE A 171 -11.47 29.67 6.61
CA ILE A 171 -10.09 30.23 6.54
C ILE A 171 -9.72 30.62 5.10
N VAL A 172 -9.95 29.76 4.11
CA VAL A 172 -9.60 30.06 2.71
C VAL A 172 -10.43 31.25 2.19
N SER A 173 -11.67 31.40 2.68
CA SER A 173 -12.58 32.46 2.28
C SER A 173 -12.16 33.86 2.71
N THR A 174 -11.32 33.99 3.74
CA THR A 174 -10.77 35.28 4.16
C THR A 174 -9.61 35.76 3.27
N GLN A 175 -9.14 34.94 2.33
CA GLN A 175 -8.03 35.25 1.44
C GLN A 175 -8.52 35.73 0.05
N PRO A 176 -8.43 37.04 -0.25
CA PRO A 176 -8.96 37.59 -1.51
C PRO A 176 -8.33 36.95 -2.75
N ASN A 177 -7.01 36.76 -2.74
CA ASN A 177 -6.26 36.16 -3.86
C ASN A 177 -6.68 34.73 -4.21
N LEU A 178 -7.18 33.96 -3.23
CA LEU A 178 -7.66 32.59 -3.47
C LEU A 178 -9.11 32.59 -3.93
N ILE A 179 -9.96 33.44 -3.35
CA ILE A 179 -11.39 33.51 -3.69
C ILE A 179 -11.65 34.10 -5.07
N GLU A 180 -10.81 35.03 -5.54
CA GLU A 180 -10.88 35.56 -6.91
C GLU A 180 -10.76 34.47 -7.98
N LYS A 181 -10.10 33.32 -7.67
CA LYS A 181 -10.02 32.17 -8.59
C LYS A 181 -11.34 31.45 -8.79
N PHE A 182 -12.26 31.55 -7.83
CA PHE A 182 -13.55 30.86 -7.86
C PHE A 182 -14.70 31.79 -8.27
N SER A 183 -14.60 33.09 -7.97
CA SER A 183 -15.63 34.07 -8.29
C SER A 183 -15.05 35.47 -8.49
N SER A 184 -15.36 36.09 -9.62
CA SER A 184 -15.01 37.49 -9.92
C SER A 184 -15.70 38.49 -8.99
N ASN A 185 -16.76 38.07 -8.29
CA ASN A 185 -17.54 38.92 -7.39
C ASN A 185 -17.12 38.77 -5.91
N GLY A 186 -16.07 37.99 -5.63
CA GLY A 186 -15.51 37.84 -4.27
C GLY A 186 -16.33 37.01 -3.28
N ASN A 187 -17.51 36.52 -3.67
CA ASN A 187 -18.35 35.64 -2.84
C ASN A 187 -18.49 34.26 -3.48
N VAL A 188 -18.17 33.22 -2.72
CA VAL A 188 -18.23 31.80 -3.10
C VAL A 188 -18.90 31.06 -1.97
N SER A 189 -19.95 30.27 -2.21
CA SER A 189 -20.55 29.43 -1.17
C SER A 189 -19.70 28.21 -0.84
N TYR A 190 -19.81 27.67 0.38
CA TYR A 190 -19.13 26.42 0.77
C TYR A 190 -19.44 25.26 -0.19
N SER A 191 -20.70 25.13 -0.63
CA SER A 191 -21.09 24.07 -1.58
C SER A 191 -20.37 24.20 -2.92
N LEU A 192 -20.34 25.42 -3.47
CA LEU A 192 -19.64 25.70 -4.72
C LEU A 192 -18.14 25.47 -4.58
N PHE A 193 -17.53 25.89 -3.46
CA PHE A 193 -16.12 25.65 -3.18
C PHE A 193 -15.80 24.16 -3.13
N LYS A 194 -16.58 23.38 -2.37
CA LYS A 194 -16.42 21.92 -2.25
C LYS A 194 -16.55 21.21 -3.59
N GLU A 195 -17.50 21.62 -4.43
CA GLU A 195 -17.67 21.09 -5.78
C GLU A 195 -16.60 21.55 -6.79
N SER A 196 -15.64 22.38 -6.36
CA SER A 196 -14.60 22.96 -7.22
C SER A 196 -13.18 22.56 -6.80
N VAL A 197 -13.00 21.86 -5.68
CA VAL A 197 -11.68 21.52 -5.14
C VAL A 197 -11.53 20.03 -4.90
N VAL A 198 -10.30 19.54 -5.04
CA VAL A 198 -9.88 18.18 -4.73
C VAL A 198 -8.48 18.24 -4.14
N MET A 199 -8.18 17.42 -3.15
CA MET A 199 -6.82 17.24 -2.64
C MET A 199 -6.32 15.87 -3.06
N VAL A 200 -5.12 15.78 -3.66
CA VAL A 200 -4.56 14.48 -4.04
C VAL A 200 -3.17 14.32 -3.47
N ASN A 201 -2.97 13.19 -2.78
CA ASN A 201 -1.68 12.75 -2.28
C ASN A 201 -1.30 11.46 -3.00
N VAL A 202 -0.09 11.41 -3.56
CA VAL A 202 0.46 10.20 -4.19
C VAL A 202 1.70 9.79 -3.40
N PHE A 203 1.78 8.52 -3.01
CA PHE A 203 2.89 7.99 -2.21
C PHE A 203 3.15 6.50 -2.48
N TYR A 204 4.36 6.04 -2.20
CA TYR A 204 4.69 4.61 -2.25
C TYR A 204 4.12 3.88 -1.02
N ASN A 205 3.44 2.74 -1.24
CA ASN A 205 2.89 1.92 -0.17
C ASN A 205 3.98 1.17 0.64
N ASP A 206 5.04 0.76 -0.05
CA ASP A 206 6.27 0.23 0.53
C ASP A 206 7.48 0.70 -0.28
N LEU A 207 8.65 0.75 0.34
CA LEU A 207 9.93 1.09 -0.32
C LEU A 207 10.54 -0.13 -1.03
N SER A 208 9.73 -1.17 -1.25
CA SER A 208 10.10 -2.36 -2.00
C SER A 208 9.51 -2.31 -3.41
N TYR A 209 10.09 -3.09 -4.31
CA TYR A 209 9.54 -3.33 -5.64
C TYR A 209 9.48 -4.83 -5.87
N THR A 210 8.54 -5.24 -6.71
CA THR A 210 8.45 -6.63 -7.17
C THR A 210 9.23 -6.75 -8.47
N LEU A 211 10.13 -7.72 -8.57
CA LEU A 211 10.82 -8.07 -9.81
C LEU A 211 10.31 -9.44 -10.27
N ILE A 212 9.75 -9.48 -11.48
CA ILE A 212 9.27 -10.69 -12.13
C ILE A 212 10.17 -10.91 -13.35
N GLU A 213 11.13 -11.82 -13.22
CA GLU A 213 12.09 -12.14 -14.28
C GLU A 213 11.82 -13.54 -14.84
N GLU A 214 11.68 -13.62 -16.16
CA GLU A 214 11.68 -14.87 -16.89
C GLU A 214 13.12 -15.35 -17.08
N THR A 215 13.43 -16.54 -16.59
CA THR A 215 14.74 -17.17 -16.77
C THR A 215 14.60 -18.42 -17.62
N GLN A 216 15.59 -18.67 -18.48
CA GLN A 216 15.57 -19.87 -19.32
C GLN A 216 15.64 -21.10 -18.41
N ALA A 217 14.73 -22.04 -18.61
CA ALA A 217 14.91 -23.38 -18.09
C ALA A 217 16.16 -23.98 -18.75
N ILE A 218 17.18 -24.30 -17.94
CA ILE A 218 18.47 -24.94 -18.27
C ILE A 218 18.61 -25.32 -19.75
N THR A 219 19.49 -24.62 -20.49
CA THR A 219 19.84 -25.00 -21.86
C THR A 219 20.71 -26.26 -21.87
N ILE A 220 20.37 -27.23 -22.72
CA ILE A 220 21.19 -28.42 -23.01
C ILE A 220 22.28 -28.03 -24.01
N GLU A 221 23.10 -27.04 -23.67
CA GLU A 221 24.24 -26.67 -24.49
C GLU A 221 25.46 -26.54 -23.60
N ASP A 222 26.10 -27.69 -23.34
CA ASP A 222 27.55 -27.84 -23.13
C ASP A 222 27.93 -29.34 -23.18
N VAL A 223 28.51 -29.79 -24.29
CA VAL A 223 28.77 -31.19 -24.65
C VAL A 223 30.02 -31.79 -23.96
N PHE A 224 30.29 -31.47 -22.69
CA PHE A 224 31.29 -32.21 -21.91
C PHE A 224 30.85 -32.37 -20.45
N GLY A 225 30.78 -33.62 -19.96
CA GLY A 225 30.25 -33.94 -18.62
C GLY A 225 30.89 -33.16 -17.46
N VAL A 226 32.14 -32.71 -17.59
CA VAL A 226 32.82 -31.86 -16.59
C VAL A 226 32.24 -30.43 -16.55
N ILE A 227 31.91 -29.85 -17.71
CA ILE A 227 31.32 -28.51 -17.80
C ILE A 227 29.90 -28.54 -17.23
N VAL A 228 29.11 -29.56 -17.55
CA VAL A 228 27.74 -29.70 -17.03
C VAL A 228 27.72 -29.90 -15.50
N ILE A 229 28.68 -30.64 -14.93
CA ILE A 229 28.82 -30.77 -13.47
C ILE A 229 29.18 -29.42 -12.84
N PHE A 230 30.14 -28.69 -13.41
CA PHE A 230 30.51 -27.36 -12.91
C PHE A 230 29.34 -26.37 -12.98
N MET A 231 28.59 -26.37 -14.08
CA MET A 231 27.40 -25.54 -14.24
C MET A 231 26.31 -25.94 -13.26
N SER A 232 26.07 -27.25 -13.05
CA SER A 232 25.12 -27.74 -12.04
C SER A 232 25.51 -27.31 -10.62
N MET A 233 26.81 -27.34 -10.28
CA MET A 233 27.30 -26.82 -9.01
C MET A 233 27.13 -25.30 -8.91
N LYS A 234 27.48 -24.54 -9.96
CA LYS A 234 27.31 -23.08 -10.00
C LYS A 234 25.83 -22.70 -9.80
N THR A 235 24.92 -23.37 -10.48
CA THR A 235 23.47 -23.15 -10.35
C THR A 235 22.95 -23.57 -8.99
N TYR A 236 23.47 -24.64 -8.37
CA TYR A 236 23.08 -24.99 -7.00
C TYR A 236 23.54 -23.94 -5.98
N PHE A 237 24.78 -23.44 -6.10
CA PHE A 237 25.35 -22.43 -5.22
C PHE A 237 24.91 -20.99 -5.56
N SER A 238 24.15 -20.78 -6.63
CA SER A 238 23.42 -19.53 -6.84
C SER A 238 22.10 -19.49 -6.05
N PHE A 239 21.78 -20.55 -5.30
CA PHE A 239 20.60 -20.68 -4.43
C PHE A 239 19.26 -20.31 -5.11
N PRO A 240 18.94 -20.91 -6.27
CA PRO A 240 17.71 -20.62 -6.98
C PRO A 240 16.49 -21.17 -6.21
N PHE A 241 15.39 -20.44 -6.28
CA PHE A 241 14.11 -20.81 -5.69
C PHE A 241 12.99 -20.69 -6.73
N SER A 242 11.88 -21.38 -6.47
CA SER A 242 10.64 -21.29 -7.23
C SER A 242 9.51 -20.89 -6.29
N THR A 243 8.65 -19.99 -6.75
CA THR A 243 7.47 -19.56 -6.01
C THR A 243 6.28 -20.41 -6.39
N SER A 244 5.64 -21.02 -5.40
CA SER A 244 4.39 -21.75 -5.57
C SER A 244 3.23 -20.92 -5.04
N VAL A 245 2.14 -20.87 -5.80
CA VAL A 245 0.88 -20.24 -5.38
C VAL A 245 -0.13 -21.36 -5.15
N SER A 246 -0.65 -21.45 -3.93
CA SER A 246 -1.68 -22.42 -3.57
C SER A 246 -2.87 -21.71 -2.93
N ILE A 247 -4.07 -22.16 -3.27
CA ILE A 247 -5.33 -21.58 -2.76
C ILE A 247 -6.01 -22.65 -1.93
N TYR A 248 -6.28 -22.35 -0.67
CA TYR A 248 -6.99 -23.25 0.24
C TYR A 248 -8.37 -22.66 0.55
N GLU A 249 -9.42 -23.39 0.19
CA GLU A 249 -10.80 -23.03 0.51
C GLU A 249 -11.17 -23.53 1.91
N THR A 250 -11.87 -22.70 2.68
CA THR A 250 -12.33 -23.03 4.04
C THR A 250 -13.83 -22.80 4.16
N ASN A 251 -14.53 -23.71 4.86
CA ASN A 251 -15.97 -23.55 5.13
C ASN A 251 -16.25 -22.68 6.36
N LEU A 252 -15.23 -22.40 7.16
CA LEU A 252 -15.29 -21.62 8.39
C LEU A 252 -13.91 -21.04 8.64
N ASP A 253 -13.80 -19.72 8.62
CA ASP A 253 -12.53 -19.03 8.78
C ASP A 253 -12.57 -17.97 9.89
N ASP A 254 -11.41 -17.69 10.47
CA ASP A 254 -11.22 -16.62 11.42
C ASP A 254 -11.44 -15.28 10.73
N PHE A 255 -12.36 -14.47 11.27
CA PHE A 255 -12.56 -13.13 10.78
C PHE A 255 -11.38 -12.24 11.21
N PRO A 256 -10.90 -11.31 10.38
CA PRO A 256 -9.77 -10.46 10.76
C PRO A 256 -10.11 -9.56 11.94
N ALA A 257 -9.08 -8.89 12.47
CA ALA A 257 -9.32 -7.74 13.33
C ALA A 257 -9.54 -6.51 12.45
N ILE A 258 -10.53 -5.69 12.85
CA ILE A 258 -10.89 -4.46 12.14
C ILE A 258 -10.73 -3.31 13.12
N THR A 259 -9.75 -2.46 12.85
CA THR A 259 -9.52 -1.23 13.59
C THR A 259 -10.16 -0.07 12.87
N PHE A 260 -10.81 0.83 13.60
CA PHE A 260 -11.24 2.10 13.04
C PHE A 260 -11.11 3.26 14.04
N CYS A 261 -10.95 4.46 13.50
CA CYS A 261 -10.84 5.70 14.26
C CYS A 261 -11.54 6.85 13.52
N ASN A 262 -12.09 7.81 14.27
CA ASN A 262 -12.58 9.05 13.67
C ASN A 262 -11.38 9.86 13.12
N LEU A 263 -11.45 10.33 11.87
CA LEU A 263 -10.41 11.23 11.32
C LEU A 263 -10.34 12.54 12.11
N ASN A 264 -11.44 12.93 12.74
CA ASN A 264 -11.47 14.05 13.66
C ASN A 264 -11.13 13.59 15.09
N SER A 265 -9.97 14.04 15.56
CA SER A 265 -9.48 13.75 16.91
C SER A 265 -10.21 14.50 18.02
N PHE A 266 -10.80 15.66 17.72
CA PHE A 266 -11.26 16.60 18.74
C PHE A 266 -12.72 16.34 19.12
N ASN A 267 -12.96 15.30 19.91
CA ASN A 267 -14.28 15.14 20.53
C ASN A 267 -14.44 16.12 21.69
N THR A 268 -14.93 17.32 21.39
CA THR A 268 -15.22 18.38 22.39
C THR A 268 -16.38 18.03 23.34
N SER A 269 -17.07 16.90 23.16
CA SER A 269 -18.04 16.41 24.13
C SER A 269 -17.39 15.89 25.42
N ASP A 270 -16.10 15.54 25.38
CA ASP A 270 -15.33 15.25 26.59
C ASP A 270 -14.77 16.56 27.18
N GLU A 271 -15.26 16.92 28.37
CA GLU A 271 -14.85 18.12 29.10
C GLU A 271 -13.33 18.16 29.35
N ASN A 272 -12.69 17.01 29.53
CA ASN A 272 -11.25 16.94 29.72
C ASN A 272 -10.49 17.32 28.45
N ILE A 273 -10.90 16.75 27.32
CA ILE A 273 -10.31 17.06 26.01
C ILE A 273 -10.57 18.52 25.66
N ALA A 274 -11.78 19.01 25.91
CA ALA A 274 -12.14 20.41 25.71
C ALA A 274 -11.28 21.35 26.56
N ASN A 275 -11.01 21.01 27.83
CA ASN A 275 -10.16 21.81 28.71
C ASN A 275 -8.70 21.86 28.23
N VAL A 276 -8.13 20.72 27.82
CA VAL A 276 -6.78 20.67 27.26
C VAL A 276 -6.72 21.47 25.95
N LEU A 277 -7.68 21.28 25.06
CA LEU A 277 -7.76 21.99 23.78
C LEU A 277 -7.84 23.50 24.00
N ASN A 278 -8.77 23.98 24.82
CA ASN A 278 -8.95 25.41 25.11
C ASN A 278 -7.71 26.01 25.78
N LYS A 279 -7.09 25.28 26.71
CA LYS A 279 -5.83 25.69 27.34
C LYS A 279 -4.73 25.85 26.30
N THR A 280 -4.48 24.83 25.47
CA THR A 280 -3.44 24.87 24.44
C THR A 280 -3.70 25.97 23.41
N ILE A 281 -4.95 26.19 23.00
CA ILE A 281 -5.36 27.29 22.12
C ILE A 281 -5.00 28.65 22.76
N SER A 282 -5.37 28.85 24.03
CA SER A 282 -5.14 30.12 24.74
C SER A 282 -3.66 30.40 24.99
N GLU A 283 -2.87 29.40 25.39
CA GLU A 283 -1.44 29.55 25.69
C GLU A 283 -0.61 29.85 24.44
N ASN A 284 -1.06 29.42 23.27
CA ASN A 284 -0.37 29.61 22.00
C ASN A 284 -0.99 30.71 21.13
N ASN A 285 -1.98 31.46 21.64
CA ASN A 285 -2.72 32.49 20.90
C ASN A 285 -3.22 32.00 19.53
N LEU A 286 -3.74 30.77 19.47
CA LEU A 286 -4.29 30.23 18.22
C LEU A 286 -5.62 30.92 17.91
N THR A 287 -5.61 31.75 16.88
CA THR A 287 -6.81 32.43 16.36
C THR A 287 -7.47 31.62 15.26
N LEU A 288 -8.78 31.83 15.08
CA LEU A 288 -9.51 31.33 13.90
C LEU A 288 -9.07 32.05 12.61
N GLU A 289 -8.49 33.23 12.76
CA GLU A 289 -7.84 34.01 11.70
C GLU A 289 -6.38 33.56 11.61
N ILE A 290 -6.14 32.48 10.86
CA ILE A 290 -4.81 32.22 10.32
C ILE A 290 -4.58 33.30 9.25
N ASN A 291 -3.37 33.86 9.17
CA ASN A 291 -2.95 34.73 8.07
C ASN A 291 -2.02 33.93 7.15
N PRO A 292 -2.54 33.15 6.20
CA PRO A 292 -1.68 32.37 5.30
C PRO A 292 -0.98 33.33 4.34
N SER A 293 0.29 33.05 4.07
CA SER A 293 1.09 33.77 3.07
C SER A 293 1.38 32.85 1.89
N GLU A 294 1.96 33.38 0.79
CA GLU A 294 2.48 32.52 -0.27
C GLU A 294 3.55 31.54 0.24
N GLU A 295 4.31 31.93 1.27
CA GLU A 295 5.34 31.10 1.91
C GLU A 295 4.77 30.05 2.88
N SER A 296 3.58 30.30 3.46
CA SER A 296 2.87 29.33 4.31
C SER A 296 1.38 29.24 3.93
N PRO A 297 1.05 28.33 2.98
CA PRO A 297 -0.32 28.08 2.56
C PRO A 297 -1.23 27.69 3.73
N ALA A 298 -2.54 27.98 3.62
CA ALA A 298 -3.53 27.72 4.67
C ALA A 298 -3.52 26.25 5.15
N ILE A 299 -3.27 25.30 4.25
CA ILE A 299 -3.18 23.88 4.59
C ILE A 299 -2.03 23.57 5.56
N ASN A 300 -0.87 24.21 5.40
CA ASN A 300 0.30 23.99 6.24
C ASN A 300 0.06 24.52 7.66
N GLU A 301 -0.54 25.71 7.78
CA GLU A 301 -0.84 26.31 9.08
C GLU A 301 -1.92 25.52 9.85
N VAL A 302 -2.96 25.04 9.17
CA VAL A 302 -3.98 24.17 9.76
C VAL A 302 -3.35 22.86 10.25
N GLN A 303 -2.55 22.20 9.42
CA GLN A 303 -1.87 20.96 9.81
C GLN A 303 -0.85 21.16 10.94
N ARG A 304 -0.15 22.30 10.97
CA ARG A 304 0.81 22.62 12.03
C ARG A 304 0.10 22.82 13.37
N SER A 305 -1.00 23.55 13.37
CA SER A 305 -1.87 23.74 14.55
C SER A 305 -2.49 22.42 15.02
N TYR A 306 -2.97 21.60 14.07
CA TYR A 306 -3.48 20.26 14.34
C TYR A 306 -2.47 19.38 15.08
N LYS A 307 -1.24 19.32 14.57
CA LYS A 307 -0.15 18.52 15.16
C LYS A 307 0.13 18.95 16.60
N LEU A 308 0.09 20.24 16.90
CA LEU A 308 0.26 20.78 18.26
C LEU A 308 -0.85 20.34 19.20
N LEU A 309 -2.11 20.51 18.78
CA LEU A 309 -3.26 20.16 19.59
C LEU A 309 -3.32 18.65 19.84
N ALA A 310 -3.12 17.84 18.80
CA ALA A 310 -3.07 16.39 18.92
C ALA A 310 -1.95 15.90 19.85
N ALA A 311 -0.76 16.52 19.79
CA ALA A 311 0.35 16.18 20.65
C ALA A 311 0.05 16.47 22.13
N ASN A 312 -0.54 17.62 22.44
CA ASN A 312 -0.89 18.01 23.80
C ASN A 312 -1.98 17.11 24.40
N ILE A 313 -3.01 16.78 23.60
CA ILE A 313 -4.08 15.86 24.03
C ILE A 313 -3.51 14.48 24.31
N LEU A 314 -2.70 13.92 23.40
CA LEU A 314 -2.12 12.61 23.60
C LEU A 314 -1.18 12.57 24.81
N ASN A 315 -0.39 13.63 25.03
CA ASN A 315 0.48 13.75 26.20
C ASN A 315 -0.32 13.79 27.50
N ASP A 316 -1.38 14.58 27.58
CA ASP A 316 -2.25 14.62 28.76
C ASP A 316 -2.89 13.25 29.03
N LEU A 317 -3.40 12.59 27.99
CA LEU A 317 -3.96 11.25 28.09
C LEU A 317 -2.92 10.22 28.58
N PHE A 318 -1.71 10.27 28.03
CA PHE A 318 -0.62 9.38 28.44
C PHE A 318 -0.25 9.57 29.92
N LEU A 319 -0.20 10.82 30.39
CA LEU A 319 0.04 11.14 31.80
C LEU A 319 -1.09 10.63 32.70
N ARG A 320 -2.34 10.70 32.27
CA ARG A 320 -3.49 10.15 33.01
C ARG A 320 -3.45 8.63 33.10
N ILE A 321 -3.15 7.95 32.00
CA ILE A 321 -2.98 6.49 31.98
C ILE A 321 -1.84 6.09 32.93
N ARG A 322 -0.70 6.78 32.87
CA ARG A 322 0.45 6.53 33.76
C ARG A 322 0.11 6.73 35.24
N THR A 323 -0.71 7.72 35.57
CA THR A 323 -1.10 8.04 36.95
C THR A 323 -2.30 7.23 37.46
N GLY A 324 -2.86 6.33 36.64
CA GLY A 324 -4.04 5.53 36.99
C GLY A 324 -5.33 6.37 37.10
N ARG A 325 -5.34 7.58 36.56
CA ARG A 325 -6.46 8.54 36.59
C ARG A 325 -7.21 8.62 35.26
N ALA A 326 -7.00 7.67 34.37
CA ALA A 326 -7.68 7.63 33.08
C ALA A 326 -9.18 7.38 33.30
N THR A 327 -9.99 8.42 33.10
CA THR A 327 -11.43 8.30 32.92
C THR A 327 -11.73 7.92 31.46
N GLU A 328 -12.84 7.21 31.21
CA GLU A 328 -13.29 6.96 29.84
C GLU A 328 -13.55 8.30 29.13
N THR A 329 -12.81 8.57 28.06
CA THR A 329 -12.89 9.82 27.30
C THR A 329 -14.13 9.88 26.41
N SER A 330 -14.46 8.79 25.71
CA SER A 330 -15.70 8.68 24.93
C SER A 330 -16.23 7.25 24.88
N LYS A 331 -17.56 7.11 24.80
CA LYS A 331 -18.22 5.80 24.72
C LYS A 331 -18.22 5.32 23.28
N PHE A 332 -18.25 4.00 23.10
CA PHE A 332 -18.37 3.40 21.77
C PHE A 332 -19.63 3.90 21.05
N GLU A 333 -20.73 4.07 21.80
CA GLU A 333 -22.04 4.50 21.32
C GLU A 333 -22.06 5.99 20.88
N ASP A 334 -21.04 6.77 21.25
CA ASP A 334 -20.87 8.14 20.77
C ASP A 334 -20.41 8.15 19.31
N LEU A 335 -19.60 7.17 18.89
CA LEU A 335 -19.09 7.02 17.54
C LEU A 335 -19.96 6.05 16.70
N VAL A 336 -20.27 4.87 17.23
CA VAL A 336 -21.00 3.81 16.51
C VAL A 336 -22.43 3.74 17.02
N PHE A 337 -23.41 4.02 16.16
CA PHE A 337 -24.82 3.98 16.56
C PHE A 337 -25.56 2.72 16.08
N SER A 338 -24.92 1.93 15.21
CA SER A 338 -25.43 0.65 14.70
C SER A 338 -24.27 -0.28 14.39
N CYS A 339 -24.40 -1.56 14.77
CA CYS A 339 -23.32 -2.55 14.68
C CYS A 339 -23.92 -3.93 14.46
N TYR A 340 -23.54 -4.60 13.37
CA TYR A 340 -23.92 -5.98 13.09
C TYR A 340 -22.72 -6.78 12.60
N PHE A 341 -22.55 -7.99 13.11
CA PHE A 341 -21.60 -8.98 12.61
C PHE A 341 -22.34 -10.28 12.29
N ASN A 342 -22.23 -10.77 11.05
CA ASN A 342 -23.01 -11.93 10.56
C ASN A 342 -24.52 -11.79 10.83
N GLY A 343 -25.06 -10.59 10.65
CA GLY A 343 -26.46 -10.25 10.94
C GLY A 343 -26.83 -10.18 12.43
N GLN A 344 -25.90 -10.47 13.35
CA GLN A 344 -26.14 -10.36 14.79
C GLN A 344 -25.66 -9.03 15.34
N LYS A 345 -26.46 -8.40 16.20
CA LYS A 345 -26.10 -7.13 16.82
C LYS A 345 -24.82 -7.26 17.66
N CYS A 346 -23.85 -6.38 17.42
CA CYS A 346 -22.65 -6.23 18.24
C CYS A 346 -22.74 -4.99 19.14
N ASP A 347 -21.89 -4.95 20.17
CA ASP A 347 -21.79 -3.83 21.08
C ASP A 347 -20.35 -3.57 21.52
N SER A 348 -20.15 -2.57 22.37
CA SER A 348 -18.84 -2.11 22.84
C SER A 348 -17.95 -3.18 23.47
N ARG A 349 -18.49 -4.32 23.92
CA ARG A 349 -17.73 -5.43 24.50
C ARG A 349 -16.97 -6.23 23.45
N ASP A 350 -17.38 -6.15 22.19
CA ASP A 350 -16.72 -6.81 21.06
C ASP A 350 -15.50 -6.02 20.55
N PHE A 351 -15.24 -4.83 21.11
CA PHE A 351 -14.21 -3.91 20.64
C PHE A 351 -13.20 -3.58 21.74
N GLN A 352 -11.92 -3.65 21.39
CA GLN A 352 -10.84 -3.15 22.24
C GLN A 352 -10.55 -1.69 21.91
N LYS A 353 -10.48 -0.85 22.94
CA LYS A 353 -10.11 0.56 22.83
C LYS A 353 -8.58 0.72 22.90
N PHE A 354 -8.03 1.62 22.08
CA PHE A 354 -6.64 2.07 22.20
C PHE A 354 -6.51 3.49 21.66
N TYR A 355 -5.37 4.15 21.95
CA TYR A 355 -5.18 5.55 21.60
C TYR A 355 -3.99 5.77 20.68
N VAL A 356 -4.15 6.67 19.72
CA VAL A 356 -3.20 6.96 18.64
C VAL A 356 -3.13 8.45 18.35
N PHE A 357 -1.93 8.96 18.09
CA PHE A 357 -1.75 10.34 17.64
C PHE A 357 -2.57 10.64 16.39
N GLY A 358 -3.22 11.81 16.37
CA GLY A 358 -3.96 12.27 15.20
C GLY A 358 -5.28 11.54 14.96
N TYR A 359 -5.67 10.60 15.81
CA TYR A 359 -7.03 10.02 15.82
C TYR A 359 -7.64 9.96 17.23
N ASN A 360 -6.83 10.18 18.26
CA ASN A 360 -7.15 10.00 19.67
C ASN A 360 -7.67 8.58 19.97
N GLN A 361 -8.98 8.35 19.95
CA GLN A 361 -9.58 7.08 20.37
C GLN A 361 -9.95 6.20 19.17
N CYS A 362 -9.38 4.99 19.15
CA CYS A 362 -9.61 3.96 18.14
C CYS A 362 -10.23 2.70 18.75
N PHE A 363 -10.97 1.95 17.94
CA PHE A 363 -11.62 0.71 18.33
C PHE A 363 -11.18 -0.43 17.43
N THR A 364 -10.84 -1.58 18.00
CA THR A 364 -10.48 -2.80 17.26
C THR A 364 -11.47 -3.90 17.55
N PHE A 365 -12.23 -4.30 16.53
CA PHE A 365 -13.06 -5.49 16.54
C PHE A 365 -12.20 -6.75 16.48
N ASN A 366 -12.62 -7.81 17.18
CA ASN A 366 -12.04 -9.16 17.06
C ASN A 366 -10.53 -9.24 17.30
N LYS A 367 -10.00 -8.43 18.22
CA LYS A 367 -8.58 -8.48 18.60
C LYS A 367 -8.29 -9.65 19.55
N LYS A 368 -7.22 -10.39 19.28
CA LYS A 368 -6.74 -11.48 20.13
C LYS A 368 -6.04 -10.88 21.36
N ASN A 369 -6.62 -11.08 22.54
CA ASN A 369 -6.03 -10.70 23.82
C ASN A 369 -5.78 -11.94 24.67
N ASN A 370 -4.99 -11.82 25.75
CA ASN A 370 -4.76 -12.89 26.73
C ASN A 370 -6.00 -13.24 27.59
N SER A 371 -7.10 -12.52 27.41
CA SER A 371 -8.42 -12.80 28.00
C SER A 371 -9.26 -13.63 27.03
N PRO A 372 -10.30 -14.38 27.46
CA PRO A 372 -10.94 -15.43 26.67
C PRO A 372 -11.92 -14.87 25.63
N ILE A 373 -11.51 -13.89 24.84
CA ILE A 373 -12.26 -13.44 23.66
C ILE A 373 -11.99 -14.48 22.57
N ILE A 374 -13.02 -15.30 22.29
CA ILE A 374 -12.99 -16.25 21.18
C ILE A 374 -12.99 -15.45 19.89
N ILE A 375 -12.00 -15.71 19.03
CA ILE A 375 -11.92 -15.08 17.70
C ILE A 375 -13.20 -15.39 16.95
N LYS A 376 -13.93 -14.34 16.57
CA LYS A 376 -15.15 -14.46 15.79
C LYS A 376 -14.80 -14.96 14.39
N LYS A 377 -15.64 -15.85 13.87
CA LYS A 377 -15.46 -16.53 12.59
C LYS A 377 -16.60 -16.21 11.63
N THR A 378 -16.38 -16.43 10.35
CA THR A 378 -17.43 -16.40 9.34
C THR A 378 -17.44 -17.69 8.52
N SER A 379 -18.62 -18.07 8.03
CA SER A 379 -18.87 -19.30 7.25
C SER A 379 -19.48 -19.03 5.87
N LYS A 380 -19.72 -17.75 5.56
CA LYS A 380 -20.28 -17.32 4.29
C LYS A 380 -19.52 -16.10 3.79
N THR A 381 -19.44 -15.96 2.47
CA THR A 381 -18.90 -14.79 1.79
C THR A 381 -19.98 -13.72 1.61
N GLY A 382 -19.53 -12.51 1.27
CA GLY A 382 -20.40 -11.42 0.86
C GLY A 382 -20.92 -10.53 1.98
N PRO A 383 -21.62 -9.44 1.63
CA PRO A 383 -21.97 -8.34 2.53
C PRO A 383 -22.77 -8.74 3.78
N GLU A 384 -23.65 -9.75 3.67
CA GLU A 384 -24.51 -10.18 4.80
C GLU A 384 -23.74 -10.91 5.92
N SER A 385 -22.52 -11.38 5.63
CA SER A 385 -21.67 -12.15 6.55
C SER A 385 -20.41 -11.38 6.93
N GLY A 386 -20.55 -10.05 6.98
CA GLY A 386 -19.53 -9.08 7.33
C GLY A 386 -19.75 -8.39 8.69
N LEU A 387 -18.87 -7.44 8.97
CA LEU A 387 -19.02 -6.44 10.03
C LEU A 387 -19.56 -5.14 9.41
N MET A 388 -20.82 -4.83 9.69
CA MET A 388 -21.48 -3.58 9.32
C MET A 388 -21.48 -2.61 10.52
N LEU A 389 -21.03 -1.38 10.27
CA LEU A 389 -21.02 -0.29 11.25
C LEU A 389 -21.68 0.95 10.63
N GLU A 390 -22.58 1.58 11.37
CA GLU A 390 -23.02 2.94 11.08
C GLU A 390 -22.41 3.91 12.09
N ILE A 391 -21.70 4.90 11.57
CA ILE A 391 -20.75 5.70 12.33
C ILE A 391 -21.14 7.17 12.23
N PHE A 392 -21.03 7.86 13.36
CA PHE A 392 -21.22 9.29 13.52
C PHE A 392 -19.89 9.97 13.85
N THR A 393 -19.35 10.74 12.91
CA THR A 393 -18.04 11.40 13.02
C THR A 393 -18.07 12.74 13.76
N GLY A 394 -19.23 13.15 14.28
CA GLY A 394 -19.42 14.43 14.97
C GLY A 394 -20.23 15.45 14.17
N HIS A 395 -20.69 16.54 14.77
CA HIS A 395 -21.45 17.57 14.04
C HIS A 395 -20.53 18.47 13.18
N PRO A 396 -20.91 18.81 11.93
CA PRO A 396 -20.19 19.77 11.09
C PRO A 396 -20.04 21.13 11.75
N GLY A 397 -18.85 21.72 11.67
CA GLY A 397 -18.51 23.05 12.19
C GLY A 397 -18.22 23.14 13.69
N GLN A 398 -18.76 22.25 14.54
CA GLN A 398 -18.47 22.27 15.99
C GLN A 398 -17.12 21.63 16.34
N GLN A 399 -16.74 20.61 15.58
CA GLN A 399 -15.54 19.80 15.87
C GLN A 399 -14.48 19.94 14.76
N ASP A 400 -14.73 20.72 13.71
CA ASP A 400 -13.84 20.85 12.54
C ASP A 400 -12.67 21.83 12.74
N LEU A 401 -12.54 22.40 13.94
CA LEU A 401 -11.49 23.35 14.28
C LEU A 401 -10.12 22.71 14.11
N PHE A 402 -9.27 23.32 13.29
CA PHE A 402 -7.93 22.85 12.94
C PHE A 402 -7.88 21.49 12.25
N VAL A 403 -8.97 21.03 11.63
CA VAL A 403 -9.01 19.80 10.84
C VAL A 403 -9.44 20.11 9.41
N GLU A 404 -8.67 19.66 8.42
CA GLU A 404 -8.95 19.91 7.00
C GLU A 404 -9.93 18.92 6.36
N LYS A 405 -10.12 17.75 6.98
CA LYS A 405 -10.86 16.60 6.42
C LYS A 405 -11.75 15.87 7.43
N ARG A 406 -12.77 15.16 6.94
CA ARG A 406 -13.69 14.36 7.75
C ARG A 406 -13.87 12.95 7.20
N GLY A 407 -14.18 12.01 8.08
CA GLY A 407 -14.38 10.62 7.69
C GLY A 407 -13.95 9.64 8.77
N LEU A 408 -13.75 8.41 8.35
CA LEU A 408 -13.27 7.32 9.18
C LEU A 408 -11.93 6.79 8.64
N TYR A 409 -10.97 6.57 9.52
CA TYR A 409 -9.84 5.69 9.27
C TYR A 409 -10.24 4.24 9.59
N LEU A 410 -9.95 3.28 8.72
CA LEU A 410 -10.21 1.86 8.93
C LEU A 410 -9.03 1.00 8.48
N ALA A 411 -8.65 -0.02 9.24
CA ALA A 411 -7.63 -0.98 8.84
C ALA A 411 -8.07 -2.40 9.18
N VAL A 412 -7.81 -3.33 8.26
CA VAL A 412 -7.98 -4.76 8.47
C VAL A 412 -6.61 -5.38 8.68
N HIS A 413 -6.47 -6.16 9.73
CA HIS A 413 -5.17 -6.70 10.12
C HIS A 413 -5.32 -8.03 10.86
N ASN A 414 -4.19 -8.70 11.10
CA ASN A 414 -4.15 -9.90 11.93
C ASN A 414 -4.65 -9.59 13.35
N ASN A 415 -5.40 -10.52 13.95
CA ASN A 415 -5.94 -10.41 15.30
C ASN A 415 -4.86 -10.23 16.37
N SER A 416 -3.60 -10.56 16.10
CA SER A 416 -2.49 -10.56 17.08
C SER A 416 -1.86 -9.18 17.33
N ALA A 417 -2.08 -8.19 16.48
CA ALA A 417 -1.44 -6.88 16.58
C ALA A 417 -2.45 -5.74 16.35
N ASN A 418 -2.09 -4.52 16.74
CA ASN A 418 -2.74 -3.32 16.21
C ASN A 418 -2.11 -2.96 14.86
N PRO A 419 -2.85 -2.29 13.96
CA PRO A 419 -2.29 -1.87 12.68
C PRO A 419 -1.32 -0.72 12.91
N ALA A 420 -0.35 -0.58 12.01
CA ALA A 420 0.52 0.57 11.99
C ALA A 420 -0.24 1.76 11.38
N VAL A 421 -1.01 2.48 12.20
CA VAL A 421 -2.03 3.47 11.77
C VAL A 421 -1.51 4.57 10.83
N SER A 422 -0.23 4.91 10.92
CA SER A 422 0.40 5.90 10.03
C SER A 422 0.66 5.37 8.61
N PHE A 423 0.64 4.06 8.39
CA PHE A 423 1.07 3.42 7.14
C PHE A 423 0.08 2.41 6.56
N GLU A 424 -0.82 1.90 7.38
CA GLU A 424 -1.79 0.88 7.02
C GLU A 424 -3.19 1.47 7.11
N GLY A 425 -4.13 0.91 6.38
CA GLY A 425 -5.53 1.30 6.45
C GLY A 425 -5.97 2.27 5.36
N ILE A 426 -7.27 2.51 5.36
CA ILE A 426 -8.03 3.21 4.34
C ILE A 426 -8.80 4.34 5.01
N LYS A 427 -9.05 5.41 4.27
CA LYS A 427 -9.91 6.50 4.69
C LYS A 427 -11.25 6.37 3.97
N LEU A 428 -12.33 6.58 4.72
CA LEU A 428 -13.70 6.48 4.23
C LEU A 428 -14.39 7.84 4.42
N PRO A 429 -15.04 8.39 3.38
CA PRO A 429 -15.70 9.69 3.47
C PRO A 429 -17.06 9.60 4.17
N VAL A 430 -17.47 10.71 4.79
CA VAL A 430 -18.85 10.87 5.27
C VAL A 430 -19.83 10.94 4.10
N GLY A 431 -21.10 10.66 4.34
CA GLY A 431 -22.16 10.72 3.33
C GLY A 431 -22.13 9.56 2.34
N THR A 432 -21.40 8.49 2.66
CA THR A 432 -21.27 7.31 1.80
C THR A 432 -21.47 6.02 2.58
N SER A 433 -21.88 4.99 1.84
CA SER A 433 -21.84 3.60 2.29
C SER A 433 -20.70 2.89 1.56
N ALA A 434 -19.72 2.41 2.32
CA ALA A 434 -18.55 1.72 1.82
C ALA A 434 -18.68 0.19 2.03
N GLU A 435 -18.67 -0.56 0.93
CA GLU A 435 -18.62 -2.02 0.93
C GLU A 435 -17.19 -2.47 0.63
N ILE A 436 -16.58 -3.22 1.55
CA ILE A 436 -15.17 -3.62 1.52
C ILE A 436 -15.06 -5.14 1.51
N GLY A 437 -14.84 -5.70 0.32
CA GLY A 437 -14.51 -7.11 0.12
C GLY A 437 -13.03 -7.35 0.39
N ILE A 438 -12.72 -8.32 1.25
CA ILE A 438 -11.34 -8.67 1.62
C ILE A 438 -10.94 -10.04 1.07
N LYS A 439 -9.65 -10.17 0.72
CA LYS A 439 -8.97 -11.44 0.46
C LYS A 439 -7.70 -11.54 1.31
N ARG A 440 -7.33 -12.76 1.71
CA ARG A 440 -6.17 -12.99 2.59
C ARG A 440 -5.07 -13.74 1.85
N THR A 441 -3.86 -13.20 1.90
CA THR A 441 -2.67 -13.81 1.32
C THR A 441 -1.57 -13.96 2.35
N PHE A 442 -0.97 -15.14 2.43
CA PHE A 442 0.21 -15.44 3.22
C PHE A 442 1.42 -15.56 2.30
N TYR A 443 2.52 -14.90 2.67
CA TYR A 443 3.79 -15.00 1.97
C TYR A 443 4.81 -15.67 2.87
N ARG A 444 5.52 -16.64 2.31
CA ARG A 444 6.59 -17.36 3.00
C ARG A 444 7.84 -17.40 2.14
N LYS A 445 8.87 -16.70 2.59
CA LYS A 445 10.17 -16.63 1.92
C LYS A 445 11.17 -17.60 2.52
N LEU A 446 12.11 -18.07 1.71
CA LEU A 446 13.25 -18.82 2.20
C LEU A 446 14.25 -17.86 2.83
N SER A 447 14.66 -18.14 4.07
CA SER A 447 15.74 -17.38 4.71
C SER A 447 17.06 -17.48 3.95
N GLU A 448 18.04 -16.67 4.36
CA GLU A 448 19.39 -16.74 3.83
C GLU A 448 19.92 -18.19 3.76
N PRO A 449 20.63 -18.55 2.67
CA PRO A 449 21.17 -17.69 1.61
C PRO A 449 20.22 -17.38 0.43
N PHE A 450 18.96 -17.85 0.45
CA PHE A 450 18.02 -17.68 -0.68
C PHE A 450 17.48 -16.25 -0.76
N SER A 451 16.81 -15.80 0.31
CA SER A 451 16.28 -14.44 0.42
C SER A 451 16.83 -13.78 1.68
N LYS A 452 17.12 -12.48 1.60
CA LYS A 452 17.59 -11.65 2.73
C LYS A 452 16.44 -11.35 3.69
N CYS A 453 15.97 -12.38 4.41
CA CYS A 453 14.90 -12.27 5.38
C CYS A 453 15.19 -13.10 6.63
N ARG A 454 14.56 -12.69 7.73
CA ARG A 454 14.62 -13.35 9.03
C ARG A 454 13.33 -14.15 9.27
N LYS A 455 13.48 -15.44 9.62
CA LYS A 455 12.34 -16.34 9.90
C LYS A 455 11.64 -16.02 11.22
N ASP A 456 12.41 -15.90 12.31
CA ASP A 456 11.84 -15.66 13.63
C ASP A 456 11.97 -14.18 13.99
N THR A 457 10.86 -13.45 13.83
CA THR A 457 10.74 -12.04 14.17
C THR A 457 10.20 -11.81 15.58
N LEU A 458 9.88 -12.88 16.32
CA LEU A 458 9.34 -12.83 17.67
C LEU A 458 10.42 -13.04 18.74
N THR A 459 11.53 -13.70 18.39
CA THR A 459 12.66 -13.87 19.31
C THR A 459 13.76 -12.84 19.08
N VAL A 460 14.34 -12.42 20.21
CA VAL A 460 15.50 -11.53 20.28
C VAL A 460 16.70 -12.36 20.75
N PHE A 461 17.76 -12.36 19.96
CA PHE A 461 19.07 -12.95 20.28
C PHE A 461 20.04 -11.88 20.80
N SER A 462 21.13 -12.29 21.43
CA SER A 462 22.14 -11.38 21.99
C SER A 462 22.80 -10.48 20.95
N ASP A 463 22.92 -10.98 19.72
CA ASP A 463 23.65 -10.33 18.64
C ASP A 463 22.74 -9.47 17.75
N ASP A 464 21.46 -9.35 18.13
CA ASP A 464 20.49 -8.58 17.36
C ASP A 464 20.71 -7.07 17.49
N PRO A 465 20.43 -6.31 16.41
CA PRO A 465 20.50 -4.85 16.45
C PRO A 465 19.64 -4.26 17.57
N GLU A 466 20.13 -3.17 18.19
CA GLU A 466 19.45 -2.52 19.31
C GLU A 466 18.03 -2.07 18.93
N ILE A 467 17.87 -1.48 17.75
CA ILE A 467 16.57 -1.00 17.25
C ILE A 467 15.59 -2.16 16.99
N TYR A 468 16.06 -3.27 16.42
CA TYR A 468 15.24 -4.48 16.28
C TYR A 468 14.74 -4.97 17.65
N ASN A 469 15.63 -5.09 18.62
CA ASN A 469 15.29 -5.50 19.99
C ASN A 469 14.26 -4.55 20.64
N ARG A 470 14.43 -3.23 20.51
CA ARG A 470 13.46 -2.23 20.99
C ARG A 470 12.09 -2.37 20.31
N THR A 471 12.08 -2.69 19.02
CA THR A 471 10.85 -2.88 18.26
C THR A 471 10.05 -4.09 18.76
N VAL A 472 10.70 -5.25 18.90
CA VAL A 472 10.06 -6.48 19.41
C VAL A 472 9.55 -6.27 20.84
N LYS A 473 10.30 -5.58 21.71
CA LYS A 473 9.84 -5.26 23.08
C LYS A 473 8.62 -4.34 23.12
N SER A 474 8.43 -3.52 22.09
CA SER A 474 7.30 -2.57 22.01
C SER A 474 6.00 -3.24 21.56
N GLY A 475 6.06 -4.43 20.95
CA GLY A 475 4.88 -5.16 20.48
C GLY A 475 5.21 -6.18 19.38
N VAL A 476 4.43 -6.15 18.30
CA VAL A 476 4.67 -7.01 17.14
C VAL A 476 5.63 -6.31 16.19
N TYR A 477 6.66 -7.04 15.76
CA TYR A 477 7.64 -6.53 14.81
C TYR A 477 7.02 -6.37 13.43
N THR A 478 7.09 -5.15 12.89
CA THR A 478 6.98 -4.90 11.45
C THR A 478 8.14 -4.01 11.03
N ARG A 479 8.61 -4.16 9.79
CA ARG A 479 9.70 -3.33 9.27
C ARG A 479 9.34 -1.84 9.34
N LYS A 480 8.09 -1.49 9.04
CA LYS A 480 7.55 -0.12 9.14
C LYS A 480 7.68 0.47 10.55
N ILE A 481 7.28 -0.29 11.59
CA ILE A 481 7.42 0.14 12.99
C ILE A 481 8.90 0.24 13.38
N CYS A 482 9.74 -0.69 12.91
CA CYS A 482 11.18 -0.66 13.17
C CYS A 482 11.83 0.62 12.64
N PHE A 483 11.47 1.05 11.42
CA PHE A 483 11.96 2.30 10.84
C PHE A 483 11.53 3.54 11.64
N GLU A 484 10.28 3.61 12.11
CA GLU A 484 9.84 4.71 12.98
C GLU A 484 10.61 4.71 14.31
N ILE A 485 10.79 3.55 14.95
CA ILE A 485 11.58 3.45 16.18
C ILE A 485 13.05 3.84 15.93
N CYS A 486 13.62 3.47 14.79
CA CYS A 486 14.96 3.89 14.38
C CYS A 486 15.04 5.42 14.26
N LEU A 487 14.12 6.02 13.49
CA LEU A 487 14.01 7.46 13.30
C LEU A 487 13.94 8.19 14.65
N LEU A 488 13.13 7.66 15.57
CA LEU A 488 12.94 8.25 16.89
C LEU A 488 14.23 8.26 17.72
N PHE A 489 14.86 7.10 17.90
CA PHE A 489 15.99 6.97 18.82
C PHE A 489 17.32 7.48 18.22
N LYS A 490 17.54 7.33 16.91
CA LYS A 490 18.78 7.77 16.28
C LYS A 490 18.80 9.24 15.90
N TYR A 491 17.65 9.83 15.58
CA TYR A 491 17.61 11.17 15.00
C TYR A 491 16.72 12.15 15.78
N ILE A 492 15.46 11.80 16.07
CA ILE A 492 14.52 12.75 16.71
C ILE A 492 14.92 13.05 18.16
N ILE A 493 15.11 12.02 19.01
CA ILE A 493 15.46 12.24 20.42
C ILE A 493 16.78 13.02 20.57
N PRO A 494 17.88 12.67 19.86
CA PRO A 494 19.13 13.42 19.96
C PRO A 494 19.06 14.86 19.46
N LYS A 495 18.26 15.16 18.43
CA LYS A 495 18.16 16.51 17.84
C LYS A 495 17.12 17.39 18.54
N CYS A 496 15.97 16.82 18.91
CA CYS A 496 14.81 17.57 19.43
C CYS A 496 14.62 17.45 20.95
N ASN A 497 15.35 16.57 21.65
CA ASN A 497 15.26 16.33 23.11
C ASN A 497 13.87 15.92 23.62
N CYS A 498 13.01 15.42 22.73
CA CYS A 498 11.68 14.92 23.04
C CYS A 498 11.28 13.82 22.06
N SER A 499 10.23 13.08 22.39
CA SER A 499 9.71 11.96 21.60
C SER A 499 8.62 12.42 20.65
N ASP A 500 8.65 11.92 19.41
CA ASP A 500 7.55 12.11 18.46
C ASP A 500 6.28 11.38 18.96
N PRO A 501 5.17 12.10 19.20
CA PRO A 501 3.91 11.49 19.65
C PRO A 501 3.31 10.48 18.67
N ARG A 502 3.69 10.52 17.38
CA ARG A 502 3.21 9.58 16.34
C ARG A 502 3.66 8.15 16.57
N ILE A 503 4.76 7.97 17.29
CA ILE A 503 5.44 6.69 17.43
C ILE A 503 5.02 6.08 18.76
N GLN A 504 4.20 5.04 18.69
CA GLN A 504 3.70 4.34 19.87
C GLN A 504 4.82 3.50 20.50
N ILE A 505 5.34 3.94 21.64
CA ILE A 505 6.31 3.18 22.43
C ILE A 505 5.76 2.96 23.84
N ARG A 506 5.97 1.77 24.37
CA ARG A 506 5.58 1.40 25.75
C ARG A 506 6.55 1.93 26.82
N ASP A 507 7.52 2.76 26.45
CA ASP A 507 8.49 3.33 27.38
C ASP A 507 7.87 4.54 28.09
N LEU A 508 7.52 4.33 29.36
CA LEU A 508 6.84 5.31 30.21
C LEU A 508 7.72 6.52 30.59
N ASN A 509 9.01 6.51 30.26
CA ASN A 509 9.94 7.56 30.66
C ASN A 509 10.18 8.63 29.58
N LEU A 510 9.65 8.45 28.37
CA LEU A 510 9.82 9.41 27.28
C LEU A 510 8.85 10.60 27.41
N LYS A 511 9.36 11.83 27.28
CA LYS A 511 8.56 13.07 27.21
C LYS A 511 8.16 13.31 25.75
N PHE A 512 6.87 13.52 25.48
CA PHE A 512 6.41 13.91 24.16
C PHE A 512 6.74 15.38 23.80
N CYS A 513 7.02 15.60 22.52
CA CYS A 513 7.13 16.95 21.95
C CYS A 513 5.75 17.61 21.93
N THR A 514 5.60 18.78 22.56
CA THR A 514 4.30 19.43 22.83
C THR A 514 4.28 20.93 22.53
N THR A 515 5.38 21.49 22.03
CA THR A 515 5.48 22.90 21.64
C THR A 515 5.71 23.06 20.14
N PHE A 516 5.36 24.21 19.55
CA PHE A 516 5.61 24.47 18.13
C PHE A 516 7.07 24.27 17.74
N LYS A 517 8.02 24.77 18.54
CA LYS A 517 9.45 24.61 18.29
C LYS A 517 9.87 23.13 18.23
N GLU A 518 9.36 22.32 19.14
CA GLU A 518 9.64 20.87 19.17
C GLU A 518 8.99 20.15 17.98
N ILE A 519 7.76 20.52 17.60
CA ILE A 519 7.05 19.93 16.45
C ILE A 519 7.72 20.31 15.14
N ASP A 520 8.08 21.58 14.95
CA ASP A 520 8.83 22.03 13.77
C ASP A 520 10.19 21.32 13.69
N CYS A 521 10.84 21.04 14.83
CA CYS A 521 12.04 20.22 14.89
C CYS A 521 11.78 18.80 14.36
N ILE A 522 10.72 18.12 14.82
CA ILE A 522 10.33 16.79 14.33
C ILE A 522 10.12 16.82 12.80
N GLU A 523 9.37 17.79 12.29
CA GLU A 523 9.09 17.90 10.86
C GLU A 523 10.36 18.09 10.04
N ASN A 524 11.29 18.92 10.51
CA ASN A 524 12.57 19.12 9.85
C ASN A 524 13.43 17.85 9.85
N VAL A 525 13.46 17.11 10.96
CA VAL A 525 14.19 15.84 11.05
C VAL A 525 13.58 14.77 10.16
N ARG A 526 12.24 14.68 10.08
CA ARG A 526 11.54 13.76 9.16
C ARG A 526 11.86 14.10 7.70
N LYS A 527 11.77 15.37 7.32
CA LYS A 527 12.15 15.82 5.97
C LYS A 527 13.58 15.44 5.62
N GLN A 528 14.53 15.66 6.54
CA GLN A 528 15.93 15.23 6.37
C GLN A 528 16.04 13.73 6.20
N PHE A 529 15.34 12.95 7.04
CA PHE A 529 15.36 11.49 6.99
C PHE A 529 14.86 10.94 5.64
N ASP A 530 13.88 11.61 5.04
CA ASP A 530 13.33 11.24 3.74
C ASP A 530 14.19 11.73 2.56
N SER A 531 14.85 12.89 2.69
CA SER A 531 15.63 13.51 1.62
C SER A 531 17.11 13.10 1.58
N GLU A 532 17.66 12.70 2.72
CA GLU A 532 19.07 12.29 2.86
C GLU A 532 19.13 10.76 3.04
N ASP A 533 20.28 10.16 2.70
CA ASP A 533 20.56 8.71 2.87
C ASP A 533 20.61 8.24 4.35
N LEU A 534 20.07 9.02 5.29
CA LEU A 534 19.95 8.69 6.71
C LEU A 534 19.17 7.38 6.93
N SER A 535 18.14 7.14 6.10
CA SER A 535 17.32 5.94 6.15
C SER A 535 18.11 4.64 5.92
N LEU A 536 19.23 4.68 5.17
CA LEU A 536 20.11 3.52 4.94
C LEU A 536 20.75 3.00 6.23
N THR A 537 20.91 3.85 7.24
CA THR A 537 21.43 3.44 8.55
C THR A 537 20.42 2.56 9.29
N CYS A 538 19.12 2.85 9.13
CA CYS A 538 18.04 2.08 9.74
C CYS A 538 17.79 0.77 9.00
N ASP A 539 18.04 0.72 7.69
CA ASP A 539 17.88 -0.48 6.88
C ASP A 539 18.69 -1.68 7.43
N LYS A 540 19.92 -1.42 7.85
CA LYS A 540 20.82 -2.44 8.44
C LYS A 540 20.33 -2.99 9.78
N GLU A 541 19.49 -2.24 10.50
CA GLU A 541 19.00 -2.63 11.83
C GLU A 541 17.56 -3.16 11.81
N CYS A 542 16.88 -3.08 10.66
CA CYS A 542 15.48 -3.46 10.49
C CYS A 542 15.33 -4.60 9.47
N PRO A 543 15.54 -5.86 9.88
CA PRO A 543 15.48 -7.01 8.98
C PRO A 543 14.08 -7.26 8.40
N VAL A 544 14.02 -7.74 7.16
CA VAL A 544 12.77 -8.14 6.52
C VAL A 544 12.27 -9.46 7.12
N SER A 545 10.96 -9.58 7.40
CA SER A 545 10.35 -10.84 7.84
C SER A 545 10.22 -11.82 6.67
N CYS A 546 10.55 -13.10 6.86
CA CYS A 546 10.29 -14.13 5.85
C CYS A 546 8.81 -14.52 5.77
N ASP A 547 8.12 -14.45 6.90
CA ASP A 547 6.70 -14.76 6.99
C ASP A 547 5.92 -13.45 7.11
N THR A 548 5.03 -13.19 6.15
CA THR A 548 4.13 -12.03 6.18
C THR A 548 2.72 -12.44 5.78
N MET A 549 1.74 -11.63 6.19
CA MET A 549 0.35 -11.80 5.80
C MET A 549 -0.23 -10.44 5.43
N GLU A 550 -1.00 -10.41 4.36
CA GLU A 550 -1.63 -9.22 3.83
C GLU A 550 -3.12 -9.48 3.57
N TYR A 551 -3.92 -8.45 3.81
CA TYR A 551 -5.29 -8.37 3.31
C TYR A 551 -5.34 -7.42 2.12
N THR A 552 -5.83 -7.90 0.98
CA THR A 552 -6.16 -7.04 -0.15
C THR A 552 -7.64 -6.67 -0.10
N TYR A 553 -7.95 -5.47 -0.57
CA TYR A 553 -9.28 -4.87 -0.47
C TYR A 553 -9.82 -4.53 -1.84
N GLN A 554 -11.08 -4.90 -2.09
CA GLN A 554 -11.90 -4.34 -3.16
C GLN A 554 -12.99 -3.49 -2.53
N GLN A 555 -13.11 -2.24 -2.96
CA GLN A 555 -14.01 -1.26 -2.35
C GLN A 555 -15.03 -0.78 -3.36
N SER A 556 -16.25 -0.54 -2.89
CA SER A 556 -17.27 0.17 -3.64
C SER A 556 -18.03 1.13 -2.73
N TYR A 557 -18.47 2.25 -3.31
CA TYR A 557 -19.14 3.32 -2.59
C TYR A 557 -20.52 3.56 -3.18
N SER A 558 -21.47 3.87 -2.31
CA SER A 558 -22.82 4.32 -2.69
C SER A 558 -23.25 5.51 -1.83
N ASP A 559 -24.23 6.26 -2.31
CA ASP A 559 -24.74 7.44 -1.60
C ASP A 559 -25.47 7.03 -0.31
N TYR A 560 -25.15 7.68 0.80
CA TYR A 560 -25.78 7.40 2.09
C TYR A 560 -25.89 8.67 2.94
N PRO A 561 -26.99 8.88 3.67
CA PRO A 561 -28.22 8.11 3.68
C PRO A 561 -29.22 8.60 2.62
N THR A 562 -30.29 7.84 2.42
CA THR A 562 -31.49 8.35 1.75
C THR A 562 -32.28 9.28 2.67
N GLN A 563 -33.06 10.20 2.09
CA GLN A 563 -33.96 11.09 2.86
C GLN A 563 -34.91 10.29 3.76
N TYR A 564 -35.47 9.19 3.26
CA TYR A 564 -36.36 8.33 4.03
C TYR A 564 -35.66 7.73 5.26
N TYR A 565 -34.45 7.20 5.07
CA TYR A 565 -33.71 6.57 6.16
C TYR A 565 -33.35 7.57 7.27
N TYR A 566 -32.94 8.77 6.88
CA TYR A 566 -32.71 9.88 7.83
C TYR A 566 -33.95 10.17 8.71
N GLU A 567 -35.14 10.24 8.12
CA GLU A 567 -36.39 10.47 8.86
C GLU A 567 -36.75 9.33 9.82
N VAL A 568 -36.35 8.09 9.51
CA VAL A 568 -36.52 6.93 10.39
C VAL A 568 -35.56 7.04 11.59
N ILE A 569 -34.27 7.28 11.35
CA ILE A 569 -33.25 7.41 12.40
C ILE A 569 -33.59 8.53 13.38
N LYS A 570 -34.11 9.66 12.90
CA LYS A 570 -34.50 10.80 13.74
C LYS A 570 -35.63 10.48 14.73
N LYS A 571 -36.47 9.49 14.43
CA LYS A 571 -37.60 9.08 15.27
C LYS A 571 -37.23 8.00 16.28
N GLN A 572 -36.09 7.33 16.11
CA GLN A 572 -35.67 6.23 16.96
C GLN A 572 -35.30 6.70 18.37
N ASP A 573 -35.88 6.09 19.41
CA ASP A 573 -35.83 6.62 20.78
C ASP A 573 -34.41 6.86 21.33
N ASN A 574 -33.47 5.95 21.06
CA ASN A 574 -32.08 6.06 21.52
C ASN A 574 -31.23 7.05 20.70
N LEU A 575 -31.70 7.49 19.52
CA LEU A 575 -30.97 8.40 18.61
C LEU A 575 -31.66 9.76 18.44
N LYS A 576 -32.93 9.86 18.84
CA LYS A 576 -33.77 11.06 18.71
C LYS A 576 -33.11 12.29 19.33
N ASN A 577 -32.48 12.15 20.49
CA ASN A 577 -31.79 13.27 21.14
C ASN A 577 -30.50 13.67 20.41
N LYS A 578 -29.77 12.69 19.87
CA LYS A 578 -28.52 12.89 19.12
C LYS A 578 -28.74 13.62 17.81
N PHE A 579 -29.86 13.34 17.12
CA PHE A 579 -30.17 13.89 15.79
C PHE A 579 -31.40 14.82 15.77
N LYS A 580 -31.87 15.29 16.93
CA LYS A 580 -33.10 16.09 17.04
C LYS A 580 -33.07 17.35 16.15
N ASN A 581 -31.94 18.05 16.20
CA ASN A 581 -31.75 19.36 15.59
C ASN A 581 -30.88 19.31 14.32
N SER A 582 -30.48 18.12 13.84
CA SER A 582 -29.73 18.02 12.59
C SER A 582 -30.65 18.23 11.39
N THR A 583 -30.11 18.81 10.33
CA THR A 583 -30.70 18.78 8.98
C THR A 583 -30.25 17.51 8.25
N PHE A 584 -30.90 17.17 7.13
CA PHE A 584 -30.45 16.07 6.28
C PHE A 584 -28.99 16.23 5.85
N ASP A 585 -28.61 17.42 5.35
CA ASP A 585 -27.24 17.69 4.91
C ASP A 585 -26.23 17.57 6.05
N SER A 586 -26.56 18.10 7.24
CA SER A 586 -25.70 17.99 8.41
C SER A 586 -25.55 16.53 8.87
N PHE A 587 -26.63 15.74 8.79
CA PHE A 587 -26.59 14.32 9.11
C PHE A 587 -25.74 13.54 8.09
N LYS A 588 -25.92 13.82 6.80
CA LYS A 588 -25.10 13.23 5.72
C LYS A 588 -23.62 13.56 5.89
N GLN A 589 -23.27 14.81 6.20
CA GLN A 589 -21.90 15.26 6.47
C GLN A 589 -21.32 14.77 7.81
N SER A 590 -22.10 14.07 8.62
CA SER A 590 -21.66 13.55 9.92
C SER A 590 -21.76 12.04 10.06
N THR A 591 -22.29 11.34 9.06
CA THR A 591 -22.51 9.90 9.14
C THR A 591 -21.94 9.17 7.95
N LEU A 592 -21.55 7.92 8.14
CA LEU A 592 -21.19 6.98 7.08
C LEU A 592 -21.56 5.57 7.51
N MET A 593 -21.76 4.70 6.53
CA MET A 593 -21.92 3.27 6.73
C MET A 593 -20.69 2.56 6.16
N VAL A 594 -20.20 1.55 6.87
CA VAL A 594 -19.12 0.69 6.37
C VAL A 594 -19.45 -0.76 6.63
N ASN A 595 -19.20 -1.61 5.65
CA ASN A 595 -19.35 -3.05 5.76
C ASN A 595 -18.08 -3.76 5.25
N VAL A 596 -17.48 -4.58 6.10
CA VAL A 596 -16.27 -5.35 5.76
C VAL A 596 -16.60 -6.83 5.75
N PHE A 597 -16.30 -7.53 4.67
CA PHE A 597 -16.64 -8.95 4.50
C PHE A 597 -15.63 -9.69 3.62
N TYR A 598 -15.58 -11.02 3.72
CA TYR A 598 -14.78 -11.83 2.80
C TYR A 598 -15.44 -11.92 1.43
N GLN A 599 -14.71 -11.56 0.38
CA GLN A 599 -15.16 -11.78 -1.00
C GLN A 599 -15.18 -13.29 -1.33
N GLU A 600 -14.14 -13.99 -0.89
CA GLU A 600 -13.95 -15.43 -1.03
C GLU A 600 -13.46 -15.98 0.32
N LEU A 601 -13.99 -17.14 0.75
CA LEU A 601 -13.49 -17.88 1.92
C LEU A 601 -12.35 -18.81 1.50
N SER A 602 -11.34 -18.21 0.90
CA SER A 602 -10.12 -18.89 0.51
C SER A 602 -8.91 -18.08 0.99
N SER A 603 -7.84 -18.78 1.32
CA SER A 603 -6.56 -18.18 1.66
C SER A 603 -5.55 -18.55 0.60
N THR A 604 -4.89 -17.53 0.06
CA THR A 604 -3.79 -17.72 -0.90
C THR A 604 -2.48 -17.83 -0.14
N PHE A 605 -1.67 -18.82 -0.47
CA PHE A 605 -0.33 -19.01 0.07
C PHE A 605 0.67 -18.91 -1.07
N VAL A 606 1.61 -17.99 -0.92
CA VAL A 606 2.70 -17.73 -1.85
C VAL A 606 3.99 -18.14 -1.14
N GLU A 607 4.51 -19.33 -1.47
CA GLU A 607 5.65 -19.91 -0.79
C GLU A 607 6.85 -20.08 -1.72
N GLU A 608 8.02 -19.59 -1.29
CA GLU A 608 9.31 -19.86 -1.92
C GLU A 608 9.78 -21.27 -1.52
N THR A 609 10.07 -22.08 -2.53
CA THR A 609 10.61 -23.43 -2.37
C THR A 609 11.93 -23.55 -3.11
N ARG A 610 12.82 -24.43 -2.65
CA ARG A 610 14.13 -24.61 -3.29
C ARG A 610 13.94 -25.21 -4.67
N LEU A 611 14.50 -24.59 -5.70
CA LEU A 611 14.42 -25.13 -7.07
C LEU A 611 15.20 -26.43 -7.19
N ILE A 612 16.37 -26.49 -6.55
CA ILE A 612 17.25 -27.66 -6.53
C ILE A 612 17.48 -28.08 -5.08
N ARG A 613 17.01 -29.27 -4.68
CA ARG A 613 17.29 -29.82 -3.35
C ARG A 613 18.67 -30.49 -3.36
N PRO A 614 19.31 -30.68 -2.19
CA PRO A 614 20.62 -31.34 -2.11
C PRO A 614 20.65 -32.72 -2.79
N PHE A 615 19.57 -33.48 -2.69
CA PHE A 615 19.43 -34.78 -3.34
C PHE A 615 19.33 -34.69 -4.86
N ASP A 616 18.71 -33.62 -5.39
CA ASP A 616 18.59 -33.40 -6.83
C ASP A 616 19.98 -33.10 -7.43
N LEU A 617 20.84 -32.36 -6.71
CA LEU A 617 22.24 -32.13 -7.12
C LEU A 617 23.02 -33.46 -7.17
N VAL A 618 22.93 -34.28 -6.12
CA VAL A 618 23.62 -35.58 -6.07
C VAL A 618 23.13 -36.50 -7.18
N ALA A 619 21.82 -36.54 -7.43
CA ALA A 619 21.25 -37.32 -8.52
C ALA A 619 21.71 -36.82 -9.90
N SER A 620 21.76 -35.51 -10.12
CA SER A 620 22.21 -34.91 -11.38
C SER A 620 23.70 -35.20 -11.63
N VAL A 621 24.57 -34.90 -10.65
CA VAL A 621 26.02 -35.16 -10.76
C VAL A 621 26.30 -36.65 -10.91
N GLY A 622 25.64 -37.50 -10.13
CA GLY A 622 25.77 -38.96 -10.22
C GLY A 622 25.30 -39.50 -11.57
N GLY A 623 24.19 -39.00 -12.09
CA GLY A 623 23.68 -39.36 -13.42
C GLY A 623 24.65 -38.97 -14.53
N LEU A 624 25.23 -37.76 -14.47
CA LEU A 624 26.22 -37.29 -15.44
C LEU A 624 27.53 -38.09 -15.39
N LEU A 625 28.05 -38.38 -14.20
CA LEU A 625 29.25 -39.21 -14.02
C LEU A 625 29.01 -40.66 -14.51
N GLY A 626 27.84 -41.22 -14.22
CA GLY A 626 27.45 -42.55 -14.68
C GLY A 626 27.28 -42.63 -16.19
N LEU A 627 26.64 -41.62 -16.80
CA LEU A 627 26.39 -41.58 -18.25
C LEU A 627 27.68 -41.35 -19.05
N PHE A 628 28.51 -40.39 -18.66
CA PHE A 628 29.67 -39.97 -19.47
C PHE A 628 30.97 -40.71 -19.14
N LEU A 629 31.20 -41.06 -17.87
CA LEU A 629 32.44 -41.71 -17.42
C LEU A 629 32.23 -43.18 -17.02
N GLY A 630 30.99 -43.67 -16.94
CA GLY A 630 30.69 -44.98 -16.36
C GLY A 630 31.03 -45.08 -14.87
N CYS A 631 31.31 -43.94 -14.23
CA CYS A 631 31.72 -43.89 -12.83
C CYS A 631 30.50 -44.07 -11.93
N SER A 632 30.64 -44.93 -10.94
CA SER A 632 29.67 -45.09 -9.86
C SER A 632 30.33 -44.80 -8.51
N VAL A 633 29.55 -44.80 -7.43
CA VAL A 633 30.08 -44.74 -6.06
C VAL A 633 31.10 -45.87 -5.81
N LEU A 634 30.92 -47.04 -6.43
CA LEU A 634 31.87 -48.15 -6.33
C LEU A 634 33.23 -47.80 -6.96
N THR A 635 33.22 -47.12 -8.11
CA THR A 635 34.44 -46.64 -8.79
C THR A 635 35.24 -45.68 -7.91
N PHE A 636 34.59 -44.87 -7.06
CA PHE A 636 35.27 -44.01 -6.09
C PHE A 636 35.80 -44.78 -4.85
N MET A 637 35.17 -45.89 -4.49
CA MET A 637 35.59 -46.72 -3.36
C MET A 637 36.77 -47.64 -3.69
N GLU A 638 36.96 -48.02 -4.96
CA GLU A 638 38.08 -48.84 -5.42
C GLU A 638 39.48 -48.30 -5.05
N PRO A 639 39.84 -47.03 -5.33
CA PRO A 639 41.15 -46.50 -4.93
C PRO A 639 41.30 -46.42 -3.41
N ILE A 640 40.23 -46.14 -2.67
CA ILE A 640 40.24 -46.14 -1.20
C ILE A 640 40.57 -47.54 -0.68
N SER A 641 39.91 -48.58 -1.21
CA SER A 641 40.21 -49.97 -0.88
C SER A 641 41.66 -50.32 -1.21
N PHE A 642 42.16 -49.90 -2.38
CA PHE A 642 43.54 -50.11 -2.78
C PHE A 642 44.54 -49.44 -1.82
N PHE A 643 44.31 -48.19 -1.41
CA PHE A 643 45.18 -47.51 -0.45
C PHE A 643 45.12 -48.14 0.95
N ILE A 644 43.97 -48.64 1.38
CA ILE A 644 43.83 -49.40 2.62
C ILE A 644 44.65 -50.69 2.56
N GLU A 645 44.52 -51.46 1.48
CA GLU A 645 45.31 -52.69 1.28
C GLU A 645 46.81 -52.41 1.16
N LEU A 646 47.20 -51.36 0.44
CA LEU A 646 48.59 -50.94 0.31
C LEU A 646 49.17 -50.53 1.67
N GLY A 647 48.41 -49.75 2.46
CA GLY A 647 48.78 -49.39 3.83
C GLY A 647 48.97 -50.63 4.71
N TYR A 648 48.05 -51.59 4.62
CA TYR A 648 48.15 -52.85 5.36
C TYR A 648 49.40 -53.65 4.97
N LYS A 649 49.70 -53.77 3.67
CA LYS A 649 50.92 -54.43 3.17
C LYS A 649 52.19 -53.71 3.60
N LEU A 650 52.24 -52.37 3.54
CA LEU A 650 53.39 -51.59 3.97
C LEU A 650 53.65 -51.73 5.48
N ILE A 651 52.59 -51.77 6.31
CA ILE A 651 52.70 -52.04 7.75
C ILE A 651 53.20 -53.46 7.99
N SER A 652 52.67 -54.45 7.28
CA SER A 652 53.13 -55.84 7.33
C SER A 652 54.62 -55.98 6.99
N VAL A 653 55.06 -55.36 5.89
CA VAL A 653 56.47 -55.40 5.46
C VAL A 653 57.36 -54.67 6.48
N LYS A 654 56.94 -53.52 7.01
CA LYS A 654 57.66 -52.82 8.08
C LYS A 654 57.78 -53.68 9.34
N ASN A 655 56.72 -54.39 9.73
CA ASN A 655 56.74 -55.30 10.86
C ASN A 655 57.66 -56.51 10.63
N GLN A 656 57.72 -57.05 9.40
CA GLN A 656 58.66 -58.12 9.03
C GLN A 656 60.12 -57.64 9.02
N ILE A 657 60.40 -56.43 8.51
CA ILE A 657 61.74 -55.84 8.53
C ILE A 657 62.17 -55.57 9.97
N ASN A 658 61.32 -54.97 10.80
CA ASN A 658 61.61 -54.76 12.22
C ASN A 658 61.82 -56.08 12.99
N ALA A 659 61.05 -57.12 12.69
CA ALA A 659 61.25 -58.45 13.27
C ALA A 659 62.55 -59.14 12.81
N SER A 660 63.01 -58.86 11.59
CA SER A 660 64.29 -59.34 11.07
C SER A 660 65.50 -58.57 11.65
N GLN A 661 65.36 -57.27 11.90
CA GLN A 661 66.38 -56.46 12.57
C GLN A 661 66.48 -56.75 14.06
N ALA A 662 65.40 -57.19 14.73
CA ALA A 662 65.45 -57.65 16.13
C ALA A 662 66.04 -59.07 16.30
N LYS A 663 66.31 -59.78 15.20
CA LYS A 663 66.94 -61.11 15.18
C LYS A 663 68.44 -61.09 14.88
N PHE A 664 68.97 -59.93 14.48
CA PHE A 664 70.40 -59.61 14.50
C PHE A 664 70.71 -58.85 15.78
#